data_AF-A0A1Q8W1W5-F1
#
_entry.id   AF-A0A1Q8W1W5-F1
#
_cell.length_a   1.000
_cell.length_b   1.000
_cell.length_c   1.000
_cell.angle_alpha   90.00
_cell.angle_beta   90.00
_cell.angle_gamma   90.00
#
_symmetry.space_group_name_H-M   'P 1'
#
loop_
_entity.id
_entity.type
_entity.pdbx_description
1 polymer ?
#
loop_
_entity_poly.entity_id
_entity_poly.type
_entity_poly.pdbx_seq_one_letter_code
_entity_poly.pdbx_strand_id
1 'polypeptide(L)'
;MNARSTETLHVIIIGSAGGQDTLDSLDQDSPEGGIVPIGCPDPAGLGQVLRPLAAGTRVLLLKAGDRVEPGYVTSLAQPGTGNAVVLTPTVTIRPDGTRDERLQWRFNHGSRTADLTVEPHIFPDTVSGAVLTIPRHGLQDWDGSGALHGVDDAVGAEATAADDENTALSGLIAHIVATGNRLGLHDGPAVIRRAPKPPGPWGRIDHYRHLLGTVLPTWLQVGSPPPAWVHQLIIHRLIQVTDADRGLRYPSAGLTAAERAEVAQLLRAVTQRVPVSQIEAYCSTPLAVGRRTALVAMAAGPMPAPILPSGRRFRSDQKATYFYTGDMPQEQWKVDGAWAQPTSAKTVDHRYFDDVVLHERIVWLPKGQITAVINARELLVAPYRGNPRPPQTPPGRGRPRAASSGLRRRLARLLRHSQAQENQRAGGTSPVPQASSAAASATSSAPTPYTASSPSDWPRTWLYMDRHDSAGDNAEPLYRHARTHAPSVRHIFVIERSCPDWERLAQDGFVLLDPTGPGFDAAWSGAETILLSDIGDPLIAGRLTGAGVGPDQRLIFLQHGVTMRDMWRWFNGVRMDVVVCATAAEQAGLTADHTSYTLTDREVWRTGFPRHDHLHSLLGRERDSILLAPTWDPEVSRALEGDPDAVGLLSTLYRPWLELAAGLTQDGHRTVLFAHPKLVLHAPEWFRALGVPAVTGRDLPETLVRSWAVVSDRSSVLDEGMVAGCVGIVWDPRARPDTDRYRVRHEAIGAIGVDTSAQVHQAVEDVVAGRLTAPEDLILLDAGACARLTALLRRDVI
;
A
#
# COMPACT_ATOMS: atom_id res chain seq x y z
N MET A 1 -15.97 29.29 51.54
CA MET A 1 -15.28 28.12 50.94
C MET A 1 -16.34 27.26 50.29
N ASN A 2 -16.48 27.32 48.96
CA ASN A 2 -17.23 26.31 48.19
C ASN A 2 -16.18 25.44 47.51
N ALA A 3 -16.06 24.19 47.97
CA ALA A 3 -15.22 23.19 47.33
C ALA A 3 -15.70 23.03 45.88
N ARG A 4 -14.82 23.35 44.91
CA ARG A 4 -14.99 22.87 43.53
C ARG A 4 -14.92 21.35 43.62
N SER A 5 -16.06 20.68 43.53
CA SER A 5 -16.10 19.24 43.30
C SER A 5 -15.40 19.00 41.97
N THR A 6 -14.23 18.39 42.01
CA THR A 6 -13.52 17.89 40.84
C THR A 6 -14.41 16.82 40.21
N GLU A 7 -15.03 17.14 39.06
CA GLU A 7 -15.77 16.14 38.28
C GLU A 7 -14.83 14.96 37.99
N THR A 8 -15.15 13.79 38.55
CA THR A 8 -14.34 12.57 38.38
C THR A 8 -14.67 11.92 37.04
N LEU A 9 -13.70 11.87 36.13
CA LEU A 9 -13.85 11.20 34.84
C LEU A 9 -13.66 9.69 35.05
N HIS A 10 -14.69 8.90 34.73
CA HIS A 10 -14.58 7.44 34.76
C HIS A 10 -14.01 6.99 33.41
N VAL A 11 -13.07 6.05 33.44
CA VAL A 11 -12.46 5.52 32.21
C VAL A 11 -12.77 4.04 32.12
N ILE A 12 -13.54 3.63 31.13
CA ILE A 12 -13.82 2.22 30.88
C ILE A 12 -12.84 1.70 29.84
N ILE A 13 -12.09 0.66 30.21
CA ILE A 13 -11.15 -0.04 29.33
C ILE A 13 -11.81 -1.31 28.82
N ILE A 14 -12.10 -1.33 27.52
CA ILE A 14 -12.82 -2.41 26.83
C ILE A 14 -11.81 -3.42 26.26
N GLY A 15 -12.00 -4.70 26.62
CA GLY A 15 -11.12 -5.81 26.27
C GLY A 15 -10.06 -6.09 27.32
N SER A 16 -9.43 -7.26 27.23
CA SER A 16 -8.45 -7.75 28.21
C SER A 16 -6.98 -7.54 27.79
N ALA A 17 -6.69 -7.55 26.49
CA ALA A 17 -5.32 -7.56 25.98
C ALA A 17 -4.69 -6.15 25.88
N GLY A 18 -3.65 -5.88 26.68
CA GLY A 18 -2.92 -4.60 26.66
C GLY A 18 -3.54 -3.52 27.55
N GLY A 19 -4.44 -3.89 28.47
CA GLY A 19 -5.06 -2.93 29.39
C GLY A 19 -4.04 -2.19 30.27
N GLN A 20 -2.92 -2.84 30.62
CA GLN A 20 -1.85 -2.20 31.39
C GLN A 20 -1.19 -1.06 30.62
N ASP A 21 -0.91 -1.23 29.31
CA ASP A 21 -0.33 -0.16 28.49
C ASP A 21 -1.24 1.08 28.44
N THR A 22 -2.56 0.85 28.44
CA THR A 22 -3.57 1.92 28.51
C THR A 22 -3.54 2.61 29.87
N LEU A 23 -3.50 1.86 30.97
CA LEU A 23 -3.41 2.39 32.33
C LEU A 23 -2.13 3.22 32.52
N ASP A 24 -0.97 2.67 32.14
CA ASP A 24 0.32 3.35 32.24
C ASP A 24 0.31 4.69 31.46
N SER A 25 -0.34 4.72 30.29
CA SER A 25 -0.48 5.93 29.50
C SER A 25 -1.41 6.96 30.14
N LEU A 26 -2.44 6.53 30.85
CA LEU A 26 -3.37 7.40 31.58
C LEU A 26 -2.73 7.96 32.85
N ASP A 27 -1.97 7.15 33.58
CA ASP A 27 -1.27 7.56 34.80
C ASP A 27 -0.19 8.62 34.50
N GLN A 28 0.51 8.49 33.37
CA GLN A 28 1.47 9.49 32.90
C GLN A 28 0.83 10.86 32.56
N ASP A 29 -0.47 10.88 32.26
CA ASP A 29 -1.20 12.07 31.83
C ASP A 29 -2.15 12.65 32.91
N SER A 30 -2.37 11.89 33.98
CA SER A 30 -3.34 12.22 35.01
C SER A 30 -2.85 13.37 35.91
N PRO A 31 -3.64 14.45 36.10
CA PRO A 31 -3.40 15.38 37.19
C PRO A 31 -3.67 14.68 38.54
N GLU A 32 -2.98 15.10 39.60
CA GLU A 32 -3.11 14.55 40.96
C GLU A 32 -4.58 14.44 41.40
N GLY A 33 -5.17 13.23 41.26
CA GLY A 33 -6.53 12.86 41.67
C GLY A 33 -7.64 13.20 40.67
N GLY A 34 -8.15 12.20 39.92
CA GLY A 34 -9.37 12.41 39.12
C GLY A 34 -9.84 11.34 38.13
N ILE A 35 -9.11 10.23 37.93
CA ILE A 35 -9.54 9.13 37.05
C ILE A 35 -9.92 7.89 37.88
N VAL A 36 -11.05 7.27 37.54
CA VAL A 36 -11.45 5.96 38.05
C VAL A 36 -11.48 4.97 36.88
N PRO A 37 -10.44 4.11 36.72
CA PRO A 37 -10.43 3.10 35.68
C PRO A 37 -11.37 1.94 36.04
N ILE A 38 -12.15 1.47 35.07
CA ILE A 38 -13.05 0.32 35.19
C ILE A 38 -12.74 -0.65 34.05
N GLY A 39 -12.43 -1.90 34.38
CA GLY A 39 -12.21 -2.95 33.39
C GLY A 39 -13.53 -3.50 32.85
N CYS A 40 -13.62 -3.63 31.53
CA CYS A 40 -14.71 -4.28 30.82
C CYS A 40 -14.09 -5.33 29.88
N PRO A 41 -13.80 -6.55 30.37
CA PRO A 41 -13.08 -7.56 29.59
C PRO A 41 -13.87 -8.07 28.38
N ASP A 42 -15.20 -8.08 28.50
CA ASP A 42 -16.15 -8.42 27.43
C ASP A 42 -16.93 -7.16 27.00
N PRO A 43 -16.75 -6.67 25.76
CA PRO A 43 -17.48 -5.53 25.23
C PRO A 43 -18.99 -5.71 25.15
N ALA A 44 -19.50 -6.94 25.02
CA ALA A 44 -20.94 -7.21 25.09
C ALA A 44 -21.50 -6.89 26.49
N GLY A 45 -20.66 -7.01 27.52
CA GLY A 45 -20.97 -6.62 28.90
C GLY A 45 -20.89 -5.11 29.16
N LEU A 46 -20.57 -4.27 28.17
CA LEU A 46 -20.31 -2.84 28.38
C LEU A 46 -21.49 -2.11 29.02
N GLY A 47 -22.74 -2.36 28.62
CA GLY A 47 -23.84 -1.67 29.28
C GLY A 47 -24.15 -2.20 30.68
N GLN A 48 -23.78 -3.43 31.03
CA GLN A 48 -23.81 -3.87 32.44
C GLN A 48 -22.84 -3.06 33.30
N VAL A 49 -21.70 -2.67 32.74
CA VAL A 49 -20.72 -1.77 33.39
C VAL A 49 -21.22 -0.34 33.47
N LEU A 50 -21.95 0.15 32.45
CA LEU A 50 -22.45 1.52 32.40
C LEU A 50 -23.72 1.75 33.23
N ARG A 51 -24.63 0.77 33.32
CA ARG A 51 -25.91 0.86 34.05
C ARG A 51 -25.82 1.32 35.51
N PRO A 52 -24.86 0.86 36.35
CA PRO A 52 -24.80 1.27 37.75
C PRO A 52 -24.25 2.70 37.96
N LEU A 53 -23.75 3.37 36.92
CA LEU A 53 -23.18 4.70 37.03
C LEU A 53 -24.27 5.77 37.25
N ALA A 54 -24.00 6.71 38.15
CA ALA A 54 -24.94 7.79 38.47
C ALA A 54 -25.19 8.73 37.27
N ALA A 55 -26.38 9.33 37.23
CA ALA A 55 -26.69 10.36 36.25
C ALA A 55 -25.74 11.56 36.34
N GLY A 56 -25.28 12.05 35.20
CA GLY A 56 -24.29 13.12 35.10
C GLY A 56 -22.84 12.64 35.15
N THR A 57 -22.58 11.36 35.44
CA THR A 57 -21.23 10.79 35.38
C THR A 57 -20.70 10.87 33.95
N ARG A 58 -19.47 11.38 33.80
CA ARG A 58 -18.74 11.40 32.53
C ARG A 58 -17.88 10.15 32.40
N VAL A 59 -18.00 9.46 31.28
CA VAL A 59 -17.33 8.19 31.01
C VAL A 59 -16.55 8.30 29.71
N LEU A 60 -15.23 8.14 29.77
CA LEU A 60 -14.36 7.96 28.62
C LEU A 60 -14.27 6.47 28.29
N LEU A 61 -14.51 6.11 27.02
CA LEU A 61 -14.31 4.76 26.51
C LEU A 61 -12.93 4.66 25.84
N LEU A 62 -12.15 3.64 26.20
CA LEU A 62 -10.89 3.27 25.55
C LEU A 62 -10.84 1.77 25.31
N LYS A 63 -10.20 1.32 24.24
CA LYS A 63 -9.89 -0.10 24.07
C LYS A 63 -8.58 -0.44 24.77
N ALA A 64 -8.49 -1.67 25.26
CA ALA A 64 -7.26 -2.20 25.83
C ALA A 64 -6.12 -2.14 24.79
N GLY A 65 -5.02 -1.51 25.21
CA GLY A 65 -3.83 -1.24 24.39
C GLY A 65 -3.84 0.11 23.67
N ASP A 66 -4.95 0.86 23.69
CA ASP A 66 -4.94 2.26 23.26
C ASP A 66 -4.12 3.10 24.24
N ARG A 67 -3.48 4.14 23.74
CA ARG A 67 -2.71 5.11 24.53
C ARG A 67 -3.27 6.51 24.31
N VAL A 68 -2.96 7.45 25.20
CA VAL A 68 -3.38 8.85 25.07
C VAL A 68 -2.17 9.75 24.83
N GLU A 69 -2.31 10.77 23.98
CA GLU A 69 -1.28 11.80 23.83
C GLU A 69 -1.17 12.65 25.12
N PRO A 70 0.01 13.22 25.42
CA PRO A 70 0.17 14.10 26.57
C PRO A 70 -0.79 15.30 26.55
N GLY A 71 -1.37 15.61 27.70
CA GLY A 71 -2.41 16.59 27.96
C GLY A 71 -3.85 16.13 27.68
N TYR A 72 -4.08 14.87 27.28
CA TYR A 72 -5.39 14.38 26.85
C TYR A 72 -6.46 14.46 27.96
N VAL A 73 -6.23 13.82 29.10
CA VAL A 73 -7.15 13.79 30.25
C VAL A 73 -7.38 15.20 30.77
N THR A 74 -6.30 15.96 30.92
CA THR A 74 -6.36 17.36 31.38
C THR A 74 -7.24 18.21 30.45
N SER A 75 -7.18 17.97 29.14
CA SER A 75 -8.02 18.69 28.17
C SER A 75 -9.51 18.36 28.30
N LEU A 76 -9.85 17.16 28.79
CA LEU A 76 -11.24 16.72 29.01
C LEU A 76 -11.84 17.19 30.33
N ALA A 77 -11.01 17.58 31.30
CA ALA A 77 -11.43 18.07 32.62
C ALA A 77 -12.12 19.45 32.58
N GLN A 78 -12.05 20.18 31.45
CA GLN A 78 -12.83 21.41 31.27
C GLN A 78 -14.30 21.05 31.02
N PRO A 79 -15.27 21.71 31.70
CA PRO A 79 -16.68 21.41 31.51
C PRO A 79 -17.08 21.63 30.04
N GLY A 80 -17.46 20.53 29.39
CA GLY A 80 -17.79 20.49 27.97
C GLY A 80 -19.15 21.12 27.67
N THR A 81 -19.37 21.39 26.38
CA THR A 81 -20.71 21.62 25.81
C THR A 81 -21.64 20.51 26.31
N GLY A 82 -22.80 20.79 26.93
CA GLY A 82 -23.68 19.81 27.58
C GLY A 82 -24.35 18.76 26.66
N ASN A 83 -23.56 18.16 25.76
CA ASN A 83 -23.93 17.10 24.84
C ASN A 83 -23.80 15.75 25.54
N ALA A 84 -24.70 14.83 25.21
CA ALA A 84 -24.68 13.47 25.77
C ALA A 84 -23.44 12.67 25.35
N VAL A 85 -22.92 12.94 24.15
CA VAL A 85 -21.73 12.30 23.59
C VAL A 85 -20.76 13.38 23.10
N VAL A 86 -19.48 13.23 23.41
CA VAL A 86 -18.37 14.04 22.87
C VAL A 86 -17.35 13.10 22.23
N LEU A 87 -16.96 13.38 20.99
CA LEU A 87 -15.88 12.67 20.30
C LEU A 87 -14.56 13.43 20.46
N THR A 88 -13.48 12.68 20.65
CA THR A 88 -12.12 13.22 20.65
C THR A 88 -11.33 12.74 19.43
N PRO A 89 -10.20 13.38 19.12
CA PRO A 89 -9.33 12.97 18.03
C PRO A 89 -8.78 11.55 18.25
N THR A 90 -8.73 10.74 17.21
CA THR A 90 -8.10 9.40 17.25
C THR A 90 -7.10 9.22 16.12
N VAL A 91 -5.95 8.62 16.40
CA VAL A 91 -4.92 8.32 15.40
C VAL A 91 -4.49 6.87 15.53
N THR A 92 -4.36 6.15 14.41
CA THR A 92 -3.73 4.83 14.41
C THR A 92 -2.30 4.98 13.94
N ILE A 93 -1.33 4.58 14.76
CA ILE A 93 0.07 4.50 14.34
C ILE A 93 0.33 3.08 13.86
N ARG A 94 0.69 2.95 12.59
CA ARG A 94 0.99 1.67 11.97
C ARG A 94 2.40 1.20 12.37
N PRO A 95 2.72 -0.11 12.23
CA PRO A 95 4.06 -0.63 12.57
C PRO A 95 5.21 0.05 11.81
N ASP A 96 4.96 0.56 10.61
CA ASP A 96 5.92 1.34 9.80
C ASP A 96 6.05 2.81 10.25
N GLY A 97 5.46 3.18 11.39
CA GLY A 97 5.44 4.53 11.93
C GLY A 97 4.46 5.48 11.23
N THR A 98 3.76 5.03 10.18
CA THR A 98 2.81 5.90 9.47
C THR A 98 1.56 6.15 10.30
N ARG A 99 1.13 7.41 10.39
CA ARG A 99 -0.07 7.82 11.12
C ARG A 99 -1.29 7.80 10.20
N ASP A 100 -2.34 7.08 10.58
CA ASP A 100 -3.65 7.14 9.93
C ASP A 100 -4.50 8.22 10.61
N GLU A 101 -4.61 9.36 9.92
CA GLU A 101 -5.30 10.58 10.40
C GLU A 101 -6.46 10.97 9.48
N ARG A 102 -6.98 10.04 8.67
CA ARG A 102 -7.93 10.36 7.58
C ARG A 102 -9.24 11.02 8.03
N LEU A 103 -9.63 10.82 9.29
CA LEU A 103 -10.84 11.42 9.87
C LEU A 103 -10.54 12.56 10.87
N GLN A 104 -9.27 12.97 11.00
CA GLN A 104 -8.86 14.05 11.91
C GLN A 104 -9.41 15.42 11.51
N TRP A 105 -9.74 15.60 10.23
CA TRP A 105 -10.25 16.87 9.72
C TRP A 105 -11.55 17.33 10.40
N ARG A 106 -12.32 16.40 10.99
CA ARG A 106 -13.54 16.69 11.77
C ARG A 106 -13.28 17.68 12.92
N PHE A 107 -12.07 17.67 13.47
CA PHE A 107 -11.66 18.47 14.63
C PHE A 107 -10.94 19.77 14.26
N ASN A 108 -10.75 20.07 12.95
CA ASN A 108 -10.00 21.25 12.50
C ASN A 108 -10.65 22.60 12.84
N HIS A 109 -11.91 22.60 13.26
CA HIS A 109 -12.70 23.81 13.53
C HIS A 109 -12.87 24.10 15.03
N GLY A 110 -12.06 23.47 15.86
CA GLY A 110 -12.09 23.63 17.30
C GLY A 110 -13.26 22.89 17.97
N SER A 111 -13.27 22.91 19.30
CA SER A 111 -14.34 22.28 20.08
C SER A 111 -15.71 22.91 19.79
N ARG A 112 -16.71 22.08 19.44
CA ARG A 112 -18.05 22.55 19.02
C ARG A 112 -19.10 21.46 19.14
N THR A 113 -20.38 21.83 19.00
CA THR A 113 -21.48 20.87 18.79
C THR A 113 -21.68 20.65 17.30
N ALA A 114 -21.93 19.40 16.90
CA ALA A 114 -22.29 19.00 15.54
C ALA A 114 -23.69 18.39 15.54
N ASP A 115 -24.52 18.82 14.59
CA ASP A 115 -25.82 18.22 14.33
C ASP A 115 -25.66 17.24 13.16
N LEU A 116 -25.75 15.93 13.43
CA LEU A 116 -25.47 14.89 12.45
C LEU A 116 -26.56 14.78 11.37
N THR A 117 -27.70 15.44 11.56
CA THR A 117 -28.72 15.56 10.50
C THR A 117 -28.28 16.55 9.41
N VAL A 118 -27.41 17.50 9.75
CA VAL A 118 -26.84 18.52 8.84
C VAL A 118 -25.42 18.14 8.40
N GLU A 119 -24.64 17.55 9.31
CA GLU A 119 -23.24 17.16 9.10
C GLU A 119 -23.04 15.63 9.21
N PRO A 120 -23.67 14.82 8.34
CA PRO A 120 -23.66 13.37 8.49
C PRO A 120 -22.27 12.73 8.32
N HIS A 121 -21.33 13.45 7.74
CA HIS A 121 -19.95 13.01 7.48
C HIS A 121 -19.06 12.95 8.73
N ILE A 122 -19.54 13.38 9.91
CA ILE A 122 -18.76 13.46 11.16
C ILE A 122 -18.78 12.16 11.99
N PHE A 123 -19.78 11.30 11.78
CA PHE A 123 -20.08 10.04 12.49
C PHE A 123 -18.98 9.41 13.38
N PRO A 124 -19.32 8.77 14.52
CA PRO A 124 -18.34 8.03 15.32
C PRO A 124 -17.85 6.78 14.55
N ASP A 125 -16.55 6.71 14.24
CA ASP A 125 -15.95 5.56 13.55
C ASP A 125 -15.34 4.52 14.48
N THR A 126 -15.26 4.82 15.78
CA THR A 126 -14.73 3.97 16.84
C THR A 126 -15.33 4.39 18.18
N VAL A 127 -15.30 3.50 19.17
CA VAL A 127 -15.67 3.83 20.55
C VAL A 127 -14.53 4.48 21.32
N SER A 128 -13.27 4.23 20.93
CA SER A 128 -12.11 4.81 21.58
C SER A 128 -12.12 6.33 21.48
N GLY A 129 -12.04 7.02 22.61
CA GLY A 129 -12.11 8.49 22.66
C GLY A 129 -13.53 9.05 22.70
N ALA A 130 -14.57 8.21 22.67
CA ALA A 130 -15.93 8.66 22.96
C ALA A 130 -16.07 8.97 24.46
N VAL A 131 -16.58 10.16 24.78
CA VAL A 131 -16.92 10.57 26.15
C VAL A 131 -18.44 10.67 26.25
N LEU A 132 -19.02 9.85 27.11
CA LEU A 132 -20.45 9.78 27.39
C LEU A 132 -20.78 10.56 28.66
N THR A 133 -21.96 11.18 28.71
CA THR A 133 -22.55 11.68 29.95
C THR A 133 -23.80 10.86 30.26
N ILE A 134 -23.79 10.13 31.38
CA ILE A 134 -24.90 9.26 31.75
C ILE A 134 -26.18 10.09 31.94
N PRO A 135 -27.25 9.85 31.16
CA PRO A 135 -28.47 10.65 31.25
C PRO A 135 -29.24 10.36 32.54
N ARG A 136 -30.10 11.30 32.96
CA ARG A 136 -30.92 11.18 34.18
C ARG A 136 -31.85 9.97 34.22
N HIS A 137 -32.25 9.46 33.05
CA HIS A 137 -33.13 8.31 32.89
C HIS A 137 -32.36 6.99 32.64
N GLY A 138 -31.03 7.00 32.80
CA GLY A 138 -30.16 5.86 32.46
C GLY A 138 -29.98 5.70 30.95
N LEU A 139 -28.97 4.93 30.54
CA LEU A 139 -28.72 4.64 29.12
C LEU A 139 -29.78 3.67 28.59
N GLN A 140 -30.95 4.22 28.22
CA GLN A 140 -32.00 3.48 27.54
C GLN A 140 -31.45 2.93 26.22
N ASP A 141 -31.75 1.66 25.94
CA ASP A 141 -31.39 0.93 24.71
C ASP A 141 -29.89 0.70 24.45
N TRP A 142 -29.00 0.95 25.43
CA TRP A 142 -27.57 0.63 25.26
C TRP A 142 -27.30 -0.88 25.10
N ASP A 143 -28.02 -1.69 25.87
CA ASP A 143 -28.02 -3.16 25.77
C ASP A 143 -29.36 -3.71 25.20
N GLY A 144 -30.21 -2.81 24.70
CA GLY A 144 -31.45 -3.13 23.99
C GLY A 144 -32.73 -3.31 24.84
N SER A 145 -33.75 -2.51 24.49
CA SER A 145 -35.10 -3.00 24.18
C SER A 145 -35.49 -2.76 22.71
N GLY A 146 -34.54 -2.35 21.85
CA GLY A 146 -34.75 -1.96 20.44
C GLY A 146 -34.05 -2.83 19.39
N ALA A 147 -34.12 -2.42 18.11
CA ALA A 147 -33.69 -3.17 16.91
C ALA A 147 -32.19 -3.55 16.83
N LEU A 148 -31.38 -3.14 17.80
CA LEU A 148 -29.94 -3.44 17.88
C LEU A 148 -29.63 -4.66 18.78
N HIS A 149 -30.65 -5.39 19.25
CA HIS A 149 -30.51 -6.57 20.11
C HIS A 149 -30.08 -7.82 19.31
N GLY A 150 -29.18 -8.65 19.84
CA GLY A 150 -28.87 -9.99 19.30
C GLY A 150 -27.61 -10.10 18.44
N VAL A 151 -26.67 -9.15 18.54
CA VAL A 151 -25.37 -9.24 17.85
C VAL A 151 -24.51 -10.42 18.36
N ASP A 152 -24.81 -10.95 19.56
CA ASP A 152 -24.00 -11.98 20.25
C ASP A 152 -24.46 -13.44 20.05
N ASP A 153 -25.72 -13.73 19.70
CA ASP A 153 -26.24 -15.11 19.75
C ASP A 153 -25.99 -15.95 18.47
N ALA A 154 -25.38 -15.36 17.43
CA ALA A 154 -25.43 -15.95 16.08
C ALA A 154 -24.22 -16.79 15.63
N VAL A 155 -23.08 -16.79 16.35
CA VAL A 155 -21.91 -17.59 15.92
C VAL A 155 -21.12 -18.07 17.12
N GLY A 156 -21.00 -19.39 17.32
CA GLY A 156 -20.20 -20.02 18.39
C GLY A 156 -18.68 -19.93 18.19
N ALA A 157 -18.17 -18.79 17.72
CA ALA A 157 -16.75 -18.53 17.49
C ALA A 157 -16.17 -17.61 18.57
N GLU A 158 -14.90 -17.79 18.92
CA GLU A 158 -14.17 -16.87 19.82
C GLU A 158 -14.18 -15.44 19.24
N ALA A 159 -14.86 -14.53 19.93
CA ALA A 159 -14.99 -13.12 19.56
C ALA A 159 -13.61 -12.45 19.39
N THR A 160 -13.43 -11.70 18.30
CA THR A 160 -12.18 -10.96 18.07
C THR A 160 -12.27 -9.53 18.59
N ALA A 161 -11.14 -8.95 18.97
CA ALA A 161 -11.04 -7.55 19.44
C ALA A 161 -11.60 -6.49 18.47
N ALA A 162 -11.92 -6.82 17.21
CA ALA A 162 -12.59 -5.93 16.26
C ALA A 162 -14.11 -6.17 16.14
N ASP A 163 -14.58 -7.40 16.39
CA ASP A 163 -16.00 -7.71 16.53
C ASP A 163 -16.55 -6.99 17.77
N ASP A 164 -15.79 -7.08 18.85
CA ASP A 164 -15.88 -6.31 20.09
C ASP A 164 -16.11 -4.80 19.91
N GLU A 165 -15.42 -4.17 18.95
CA GLU A 165 -15.52 -2.73 18.70
C GLU A 165 -16.83 -2.35 18.01
N ASN A 166 -17.31 -3.19 17.09
CA ASN A 166 -18.55 -2.93 16.38
C ASN A 166 -19.77 -3.17 17.29
N THR A 167 -19.70 -4.15 18.19
CA THR A 167 -20.71 -4.35 19.23
C THR A 167 -20.82 -3.12 20.14
N ALA A 168 -19.71 -2.64 20.71
CA ALA A 168 -19.71 -1.43 21.52
C ALA A 168 -20.19 -0.18 20.74
N LEU A 169 -19.83 -0.08 19.45
CA LEU A 169 -20.28 1.02 18.59
C LEU A 169 -21.80 0.98 18.34
N SER A 170 -22.43 -0.19 18.37
CA SER A 170 -23.89 -0.34 18.24
C SER A 170 -24.62 0.38 19.38
N GLY A 171 -24.18 0.20 20.62
CA GLY A 171 -24.73 0.93 21.78
C GLY A 171 -24.53 2.44 21.69
N LEU A 172 -23.35 2.88 21.22
CA LEU A 172 -23.07 4.29 20.97
C LEU A 172 -23.99 4.88 19.89
N ILE A 173 -24.25 4.15 18.80
CA ILE A 173 -25.17 4.56 17.74
C ILE A 173 -26.58 4.73 18.30
N ALA A 174 -27.07 3.74 19.04
CA ALA A 174 -28.40 3.78 19.68
C ALA A 174 -28.54 5.04 20.54
N HIS A 175 -27.52 5.31 21.36
CA HIS A 175 -27.53 6.44 22.29
C HIS A 175 -27.50 7.79 21.56
N ILE A 176 -26.71 7.95 20.49
CA ILE A 176 -26.67 9.19 19.70
C ILE A 176 -28.02 9.44 19.01
N VAL A 177 -28.66 8.39 18.49
CA VAL A 177 -29.99 8.51 17.87
C VAL A 177 -31.03 8.90 18.93
N ALA A 178 -31.03 8.23 20.09
CA ALA A 178 -31.95 8.51 21.20
C ALA A 178 -31.78 9.93 21.77
N THR A 179 -30.57 10.49 21.72
CA THR A 179 -30.25 11.84 22.22
C THR A 179 -30.34 12.93 21.14
N GLY A 180 -31.00 12.64 20.02
CA GLY A 180 -31.37 13.65 19.02
C GLY A 180 -30.33 13.91 17.94
N ASN A 181 -29.45 12.95 17.66
CA ASN A 181 -28.44 13.02 16.58
C ASN A 181 -27.46 14.20 16.72
N ARG A 182 -27.09 14.55 17.96
CA ARG A 182 -26.14 15.62 18.26
C ARG A 182 -24.96 15.09 19.06
N LEU A 183 -23.76 15.57 18.74
CA LEU A 183 -22.56 15.26 19.49
C LEU A 183 -21.66 16.49 19.66
N GLY A 184 -20.85 16.49 20.71
CA GLY A 184 -19.72 17.40 20.87
C GLY A 184 -18.50 16.87 20.12
N LEU A 185 -17.69 17.80 19.62
CA LEU A 185 -16.35 17.55 19.13
C LEU A 185 -15.39 18.28 20.06
N HIS A 186 -14.33 17.59 20.47
CA HIS A 186 -13.23 18.14 21.26
C HIS A 186 -11.96 18.20 20.41
N ASP A 187 -11.24 19.31 20.39
CA ASP A 187 -10.04 19.52 19.56
C ASP A 187 -8.72 19.34 20.32
N GLY A 188 -8.78 18.64 21.45
CA GLY A 188 -7.61 18.32 22.28
C GLY A 188 -6.65 17.29 21.69
N PRO A 189 -5.70 16.78 22.48
CA PRO A 189 -4.81 15.69 22.07
C PRO A 189 -5.60 14.45 21.63
N ALA A 190 -4.94 13.54 20.90
CA ALA A 190 -5.58 12.35 20.35
C ALA A 190 -5.42 11.10 21.22
N VAL A 191 -6.37 10.17 21.10
CA VAL A 191 -6.17 8.76 21.46
C VAL A 191 -5.33 8.10 20.36
N ILE A 192 -4.20 7.52 20.74
CA ILE A 192 -3.36 6.68 19.89
C ILE A 192 -3.92 5.26 19.95
N ARG A 193 -4.65 4.88 18.91
CA ARG A 193 -5.27 3.56 18.79
C ARG A 193 -4.22 2.48 18.56
N ARG A 194 -4.37 1.35 19.24
CA ARG A 194 -3.56 0.16 18.97
C ARG A 194 -3.85 -0.37 17.57
N ALA A 195 -2.84 -0.42 16.72
CA ALA A 195 -2.95 -1.10 15.43
C ALA A 195 -3.02 -2.63 15.66
N PRO A 196 -3.99 -3.34 15.05
CA PRO A 196 -4.01 -4.80 15.10
C PRO A 196 -2.75 -5.35 14.42
N LYS A 197 -2.14 -6.38 15.02
CA LYS A 197 -1.03 -7.11 14.39
C LYS A 197 -1.56 -7.82 13.13
N PRO A 198 -0.87 -7.76 11.97
CA PRO A 198 -1.25 -8.50 10.77
C PRO A 198 -1.35 -10.02 11.04
N PRO A 199 -2.29 -10.75 10.39
CA PRO A 199 -3.23 -10.26 9.38
C PRO A 199 -4.43 -9.48 9.97
N GLY A 200 -4.52 -9.38 11.30
CA GLY A 200 -5.61 -8.72 12.01
C GLY A 200 -6.94 -9.44 11.81
N PRO A 201 -8.07 -8.81 12.21
CA PRO A 201 -9.40 -9.40 12.06
C PRO A 201 -9.77 -9.68 10.59
N TRP A 202 -9.23 -8.88 9.66
CA TRP A 202 -9.50 -8.98 8.23
C TRP A 202 -8.92 -10.23 7.55
N GLY A 203 -8.09 -11.01 8.23
CA GLY A 203 -7.60 -12.31 7.76
C GLY A 203 -8.49 -13.50 8.13
N ARG A 204 -9.58 -13.29 8.88
CA ARG A 204 -10.43 -14.35 9.41
C ARG A 204 -11.86 -14.26 8.88
N ILE A 205 -12.43 -15.40 8.46
CA ILE A 205 -13.81 -15.44 7.96
C ILE A 205 -14.85 -15.01 9.01
N ASP A 206 -14.66 -15.37 10.28
CA ASP A 206 -15.60 -15.05 11.37
C ASP A 206 -15.88 -13.55 11.48
N HIS A 207 -14.86 -12.73 11.27
CA HIS A 207 -14.98 -11.27 11.29
C HIS A 207 -15.94 -10.77 10.20
N TYR A 208 -15.83 -11.32 8.98
CA TYR A 208 -16.72 -10.94 7.88
C TYR A 208 -18.15 -11.45 8.10
N ARG A 209 -18.31 -12.68 8.61
CA ARG A 209 -19.62 -13.24 8.98
C ARG A 209 -20.33 -12.35 10.00
N HIS A 210 -19.62 -11.96 11.04
CA HIS A 210 -20.17 -11.10 12.08
C HIS A 210 -20.49 -9.69 11.56
N LEU A 211 -19.54 -9.04 10.89
CA LEU A 211 -19.71 -7.66 10.40
C LEU A 211 -20.81 -7.56 9.33
N LEU A 212 -20.73 -8.39 8.28
CA LEU A 212 -21.65 -8.32 7.14
C LEU A 212 -22.95 -9.10 7.39
N GLY A 213 -22.91 -10.20 8.15
CA GLY A 213 -24.08 -11.02 8.44
C GLY A 213 -24.96 -10.47 9.58
N THR A 214 -24.37 -9.75 10.54
CA THR A 214 -25.07 -9.35 11.77
C THR A 214 -25.02 -7.84 12.01
N VAL A 215 -23.83 -7.25 12.14
CA VAL A 215 -23.68 -5.85 12.57
C VAL A 215 -24.29 -4.85 11.58
N LEU A 216 -23.82 -4.84 10.32
CA LEU A 216 -24.29 -3.86 9.34
C LEU A 216 -25.79 -4.02 8.99
N PRO A 217 -26.33 -5.26 8.82
CA PRO A 217 -27.76 -5.50 8.71
C PRO A 217 -28.60 -4.88 9.84
N THR A 218 -28.06 -4.88 11.05
CA THR A 218 -28.70 -4.37 12.27
C THR A 218 -28.65 -2.85 12.32
N TRP A 219 -27.51 -2.23 11.97
CA TRP A 219 -27.41 -0.76 11.85
C TRP A 219 -28.33 -0.18 10.77
N LEU A 220 -28.61 -0.93 9.71
CA LEU A 220 -29.57 -0.55 8.66
C LEU A 220 -31.03 -0.50 9.13
N GLN A 221 -31.35 -0.99 10.33
CA GLN A 221 -32.71 -0.95 10.90
C GLN A 221 -32.91 0.20 11.90
N VAL A 222 -31.83 0.82 12.37
CA VAL A 222 -31.87 1.92 13.34
C VAL A 222 -32.70 3.08 12.80
N GLY A 223 -33.64 3.62 13.58
CA GLY A 223 -34.39 4.82 13.21
C GLY A 223 -35.35 4.70 12.01
N SER A 224 -35.36 3.55 11.32
CA SER A 224 -36.26 3.13 10.22
C SER A 224 -37.05 4.26 9.51
N PRO A 225 -36.44 4.93 8.50
CA PRO A 225 -35.12 4.67 7.91
C PRO A 225 -33.94 5.24 8.72
N PRO A 226 -32.73 4.67 8.61
CA PRO A 226 -31.56 5.19 9.32
C PRO A 226 -31.21 6.64 8.97
N PRO A 227 -30.75 7.43 9.95
CA PRO A 227 -30.18 8.73 9.69
C PRO A 227 -29.03 8.67 8.67
N ALA A 228 -28.83 9.74 7.89
CA ALA A 228 -27.78 9.79 6.87
C ALA A 228 -26.36 9.53 7.43
N TRP A 229 -26.09 9.94 8.67
CA TRP A 229 -24.78 9.71 9.30
C TRP A 229 -24.52 8.22 9.60
N VAL A 230 -25.56 7.43 9.88
CA VAL A 230 -25.45 5.98 10.04
C VAL A 230 -25.10 5.32 8.71
N HIS A 231 -25.70 5.80 7.60
CA HIS A 231 -25.31 5.35 6.26
C HIS A 231 -23.85 5.67 5.95
N GLN A 232 -23.35 6.87 6.31
CA GLN A 232 -21.94 7.22 6.12
C GLN A 232 -21.01 6.26 6.88
N LEU A 233 -21.36 5.87 8.11
CA LEU A 233 -20.61 4.87 8.89
C LEU A 233 -20.66 3.47 8.26
N ILE A 234 -21.84 3.01 7.82
CA ILE A 234 -22.00 1.72 7.14
C ILE A 234 -21.14 1.69 5.87
N ILE A 235 -21.21 2.73 5.03
CA ILE A 235 -20.39 2.84 3.81
C ILE A 235 -18.90 2.86 4.17
N HIS A 236 -18.52 3.53 5.26
CA HIS A 236 -17.14 3.51 5.75
C HIS A 236 -16.67 2.08 6.09
N ARG A 237 -17.51 1.25 6.73
CA ARG A 237 -17.21 -0.16 7.00
C ARG A 237 -17.15 -1.01 5.73
N LEU A 238 -18.07 -0.80 4.78
CA LEU A 238 -18.03 -1.47 3.47
C LEU A 238 -16.75 -1.12 2.70
N ILE A 239 -16.28 0.13 2.76
CA ILE A 239 -15.00 0.54 2.18
C ILE A 239 -13.86 -0.25 2.83
N GLN A 240 -13.84 -0.40 4.16
CA GLN A 240 -12.82 -1.18 4.87
C GLN A 240 -12.83 -2.67 4.45
N VAL A 241 -14.01 -3.28 4.29
CA VAL A 241 -14.16 -4.65 3.76
C VAL A 241 -13.54 -4.75 2.36
N THR A 242 -13.86 -3.80 1.47
CA THR A 242 -13.28 -3.80 0.11
C THR A 242 -11.78 -3.44 0.07
N ASP A 243 -11.27 -2.72 1.07
CA ASP A 243 -9.84 -2.44 1.26
C ASP A 243 -9.09 -3.67 1.77
N ALA A 244 -9.73 -4.53 2.57
CA ALA A 244 -9.13 -5.78 3.02
C ALA A 244 -8.81 -6.72 1.85
N ASP A 245 -9.64 -6.72 0.81
CA ASP A 245 -9.40 -7.50 -0.40
C ASP A 245 -8.55 -6.76 -1.43
N ARG A 246 -8.91 -5.53 -1.84
CA ARG A 246 -8.21 -4.85 -2.95
C ARG A 246 -7.08 -3.92 -2.53
N GLY A 247 -6.93 -3.64 -1.24
CA GLY A 247 -5.89 -2.74 -0.74
C GLY A 247 -4.50 -3.38 -0.77
N LEU A 248 -3.46 -2.56 -0.81
CA LEU A 248 -2.05 -2.99 -0.93
C LEU A 248 -1.63 -4.07 0.09
N ARG A 249 -2.17 -4.02 1.31
CA ARG A 249 -1.85 -4.99 2.37
C ARG A 249 -2.51 -6.36 2.21
N TYR A 250 -3.63 -6.41 1.48
CA TYR A 250 -4.40 -7.61 1.18
C TYR A 250 -4.53 -8.62 2.35
N PRO A 251 -5.00 -8.19 3.55
CA PRO A 251 -5.09 -9.08 4.71
C PRO A 251 -6.00 -10.31 4.51
N SER A 252 -6.92 -10.29 3.54
CA SER A 252 -7.76 -11.45 3.20
C SER A 252 -7.08 -12.52 2.34
N ALA A 253 -5.79 -12.38 2.02
CA ALA A 253 -5.04 -13.33 1.19
C ALA A 253 -5.02 -14.77 1.73
N GLY A 254 -5.19 -14.95 3.04
CA GLY A 254 -5.22 -16.25 3.72
C GLY A 254 -6.57 -16.95 3.67
N LEU A 255 -7.66 -16.26 3.29
CA LEU A 255 -8.96 -16.91 3.14
C LEU A 255 -8.92 -17.94 2.02
N THR A 256 -9.68 -19.01 2.15
CA THR A 256 -9.92 -20.01 1.09
C THR A 256 -10.85 -19.45 0.01
N ALA A 257 -10.93 -20.12 -1.15
CA ALA A 257 -11.85 -19.72 -2.21
C ALA A 257 -13.33 -19.77 -1.78
N ALA A 258 -13.71 -20.76 -0.98
CA ALA A 258 -15.07 -20.89 -0.43
C ALA A 258 -15.41 -19.74 0.53
N GLU A 259 -14.48 -19.40 1.43
CA GLU A 259 -14.65 -18.28 2.35
C GLU A 259 -14.76 -16.95 1.60
N ARG A 260 -13.92 -16.71 0.57
CA ARG A 260 -14.02 -15.50 -0.26
C ARG A 260 -15.36 -15.42 -0.99
N ALA A 261 -15.86 -16.52 -1.54
CA ALA A 261 -17.18 -16.57 -2.17
C ALA A 261 -18.31 -16.22 -1.18
N GLU A 262 -18.23 -16.71 0.07
CA GLU A 262 -19.17 -16.36 1.14
C GLU A 262 -19.10 -14.85 1.47
N VAL A 263 -17.90 -14.30 1.62
CA VAL A 263 -17.73 -12.85 1.88
C VAL A 263 -18.29 -12.01 0.72
N ALA A 264 -18.07 -12.41 -0.53
CA ALA A 264 -18.62 -11.72 -1.70
C ALA A 264 -20.15 -11.68 -1.67
N GLN A 265 -20.80 -12.80 -1.33
CA GLN A 265 -22.25 -12.90 -1.21
C GLN A 265 -22.80 -11.99 -0.11
N LEU A 266 -22.20 -12.05 1.10
CA LEU A 266 -22.60 -11.20 2.23
C LEU A 266 -22.39 -9.72 1.92
N LEU A 267 -21.25 -9.35 1.31
CA LEU A 267 -20.94 -7.98 0.92
C LEU A 267 -21.99 -7.43 -0.04
N ARG A 268 -22.37 -8.21 -1.07
CA ARG A 268 -23.40 -7.83 -2.04
C ARG A 268 -24.75 -7.67 -1.37
N ALA A 269 -25.17 -8.64 -0.54
CA ALA A 269 -26.45 -8.62 0.15
C ALA A 269 -26.63 -7.39 1.07
N VAL A 270 -25.60 -7.02 1.83
CA VAL A 270 -25.64 -5.80 2.66
C VAL A 270 -25.65 -4.55 1.81
N THR A 271 -24.78 -4.48 0.79
CA THR A 271 -24.64 -3.27 -0.04
C THR A 271 -25.93 -2.97 -0.82
N GLN A 272 -26.68 -3.98 -1.26
CA GLN A 272 -28.00 -3.84 -1.89
C GLN A 272 -29.04 -3.14 -1.02
N ARG A 273 -28.90 -3.18 0.30
CA ARG A 273 -29.80 -2.51 1.24
C ARG A 273 -29.43 -1.05 1.49
N VAL A 274 -28.28 -0.58 1.00
CA VAL A 274 -27.82 0.81 1.15
C VAL A 274 -28.34 1.64 -0.04
N PRO A 275 -29.05 2.76 0.19
CA PRO A 275 -29.50 3.62 -0.90
C PRO A 275 -28.34 4.16 -1.74
N VAL A 276 -28.43 4.05 -3.07
CA VAL A 276 -27.39 4.49 -4.01
C VAL A 276 -26.98 5.96 -3.79
N SER A 277 -27.95 6.84 -3.53
CA SER A 277 -27.69 8.26 -3.27
C SER A 277 -26.80 8.49 -2.04
N GLN A 278 -26.84 7.60 -1.03
CA GLN A 278 -25.96 7.68 0.13
C GLN A 278 -24.53 7.26 -0.22
N ILE A 279 -24.36 6.24 -1.08
CA ILE A 279 -23.05 5.79 -1.60
C ILE A 279 -22.41 6.90 -2.43
N GLU A 280 -23.17 7.56 -3.29
CA GLU A 280 -22.70 8.69 -4.09
C GLU A 280 -22.32 9.90 -3.21
N ALA A 281 -23.11 10.18 -2.18
CA ALA A 281 -22.88 11.28 -1.26
C ALA A 281 -21.73 11.05 -0.25
N TYR A 282 -21.19 9.83 -0.14
CA TYR A 282 -20.10 9.54 0.80
C TYR A 282 -18.88 10.43 0.54
N CYS A 283 -18.48 11.18 1.58
CA CYS A 283 -17.44 12.20 1.48
C CYS A 283 -16.43 12.20 2.65
N SER A 284 -16.59 11.35 3.66
CA SER A 284 -15.74 11.41 4.87
C SER A 284 -14.29 10.98 4.65
N THR A 285 -14.04 10.08 3.70
CA THR A 285 -12.69 9.73 3.24
C THR A 285 -12.63 9.69 1.71
N PRO A 286 -11.45 9.94 1.10
CA PRO A 286 -11.29 9.75 -0.33
C PRO A 286 -11.56 8.29 -0.73
N LEU A 287 -12.31 8.11 -1.81
CA LEU A 287 -12.65 6.79 -2.36
C LEU A 287 -12.34 6.78 -3.86
N ALA A 288 -11.55 5.82 -4.33
CA ALA A 288 -11.25 5.71 -5.76
C ALA A 288 -12.52 5.52 -6.60
N VAL A 289 -12.57 6.11 -7.80
CA VAL A 289 -13.76 6.11 -8.66
C VAL A 289 -14.25 4.69 -8.98
N GLY A 290 -13.34 3.76 -9.31
CA GLY A 290 -13.71 2.37 -9.58
C GLY A 290 -14.31 1.67 -8.36
N ARG A 291 -13.83 1.99 -7.14
CA ARG A 291 -14.36 1.42 -5.90
C ARG A 291 -15.73 2.00 -5.52
N ARG A 292 -15.93 3.31 -5.70
CA ARG A 292 -17.26 3.91 -5.54
C ARG A 292 -18.25 3.30 -6.53
N THR A 293 -17.85 3.18 -7.78
CA THR A 293 -18.66 2.57 -8.84
C THR A 293 -18.98 1.12 -8.53
N ALA A 294 -18.08 0.38 -7.87
CA ALA A 294 -18.35 -0.98 -7.41
C ALA A 294 -19.41 -1.07 -6.32
N LEU A 295 -19.36 -0.20 -5.31
CA LEU A 295 -20.41 -0.15 -4.30
C LEU A 295 -21.76 0.26 -4.92
N VAL A 296 -21.76 1.22 -5.85
CA VAL A 296 -22.96 1.62 -6.62
C VAL A 296 -23.49 0.44 -7.45
N ALA A 297 -22.61 -0.30 -8.15
CA ALA A 297 -22.99 -1.47 -8.94
C ALA A 297 -23.59 -2.59 -8.07
N MET A 298 -22.98 -2.90 -6.91
CA MET A 298 -23.54 -3.86 -5.96
C MET A 298 -24.93 -3.43 -5.46
N ALA A 299 -25.13 -2.12 -5.26
CA ALA A 299 -26.42 -1.53 -4.90
C ALA A 299 -27.40 -1.36 -6.08
N ALA A 300 -27.11 -1.95 -7.24
CA ALA A 300 -27.90 -1.84 -8.47
C ALA A 300 -28.14 -0.41 -8.96
N GLY A 301 -27.19 0.49 -8.70
CA GLY A 301 -27.21 1.87 -9.18
C GLY A 301 -26.64 2.04 -10.60
N PRO A 302 -26.82 3.23 -11.21
CA PRO A 302 -26.36 3.50 -12.56
C PRO A 302 -24.84 3.65 -12.64
N MET A 303 -24.27 3.36 -13.82
CA MET A 303 -22.87 3.62 -14.11
C MET A 303 -22.62 5.12 -14.33
N PRO A 304 -21.47 5.67 -13.89
CA PRO A 304 -21.14 7.07 -14.13
C PRO A 304 -20.90 7.32 -15.63
N ALA A 305 -20.98 8.59 -16.02
CA ALA A 305 -20.59 9.01 -17.38
C ALA A 305 -19.12 8.68 -17.66
N PRO A 306 -18.74 8.46 -18.95
CA PRO A 306 -17.36 8.24 -19.36
C PRO A 306 -16.41 9.33 -18.86
N ILE A 307 -15.24 8.90 -18.41
CA ILE A 307 -14.23 9.71 -17.75
C ILE A 307 -13.05 9.92 -18.69
N LEU A 308 -12.50 11.13 -18.68
CA LEU A 308 -11.22 11.49 -19.27
C LEU A 308 -10.17 11.58 -18.15
N PRO A 309 -9.33 10.55 -17.93
CA PRO A 309 -8.20 10.64 -17.03
C PRO A 309 -7.22 11.74 -17.44
N SER A 310 -6.35 12.16 -16.51
CA SER A 310 -5.30 13.14 -16.82
C SER A 310 -4.39 12.62 -17.92
N GLY A 311 -4.37 13.34 -19.05
CA GLY A 311 -3.49 13.04 -20.18
C GLY A 311 -2.01 13.24 -19.86
N ARG A 312 -1.17 12.79 -20.78
CA ARG A 312 0.29 13.03 -20.77
C ARG A 312 0.65 13.83 -22.01
N ARG A 313 1.37 14.94 -21.85
CA ARG A 313 1.68 15.81 -23.01
C ARG A 313 2.54 15.11 -24.04
N PHE A 314 3.50 14.29 -23.59
CA PHE A 314 4.42 13.52 -24.44
C PHE A 314 3.77 12.35 -25.18
N ARG A 315 2.53 11.95 -24.87
CA ARG A 315 1.82 10.91 -25.64
C ARG A 315 1.11 11.52 -26.84
N SER A 316 1.02 10.80 -27.95
CA SER A 316 0.27 11.22 -29.13
C SER A 316 -1.23 10.95 -29.01
N ASP A 317 -1.62 10.01 -28.16
CA ASP A 317 -2.99 9.63 -27.83
C ASP A 317 -3.32 9.93 -26.35
N GLN A 318 -4.59 9.73 -26.00
CA GLN A 318 -5.12 9.93 -24.65
C GLN A 318 -6.12 8.84 -24.28
N LYS A 319 -6.24 8.56 -22.98
CA LYS A 319 -7.17 7.56 -22.45
C LYS A 319 -8.56 8.14 -22.24
N ALA A 320 -9.59 7.36 -22.55
CA ALA A 320 -10.95 7.49 -22.03
C ALA A 320 -11.31 6.20 -21.28
N THR A 321 -12.08 6.31 -20.20
CA THR A 321 -12.57 5.14 -19.46
C THR A 321 -14.06 5.22 -19.19
N TYR A 322 -14.75 4.08 -19.19
CA TYR A 322 -16.12 3.98 -18.69
C TYR A 322 -16.35 2.64 -18.01
N PHE A 323 -17.43 2.54 -17.24
CA PHE A 323 -17.76 1.34 -16.48
C PHE A 323 -19.05 0.70 -17.00
N TYR A 324 -19.13 -0.62 -16.94
CA TYR A 324 -20.33 -1.37 -17.27
C TYR A 324 -20.46 -2.63 -16.42
N THR A 325 -21.67 -3.16 -16.33
CA THR A 325 -22.00 -4.44 -15.70
C THR A 325 -22.66 -5.36 -16.73
N GLY A 326 -22.51 -6.67 -16.59
CA GLY A 326 -22.99 -7.63 -17.58
C GLY A 326 -22.20 -7.59 -18.89
N ASP A 327 -22.89 -7.79 -20.01
CA ASP A 327 -22.26 -7.87 -21.33
C ASP A 327 -21.65 -6.53 -21.77
N MET A 328 -20.59 -6.62 -22.58
CA MET A 328 -19.92 -5.43 -23.12
C MET A 328 -20.89 -4.62 -24.00
N PRO A 329 -21.08 -3.32 -23.72
CA PRO A 329 -21.96 -2.49 -24.52
C PRO A 329 -21.35 -2.22 -25.90
N GLN A 330 -22.22 -1.90 -26.88
CA GLN A 330 -21.75 -1.45 -28.18
C GLN A 330 -21.15 -0.06 -28.05
N GLU A 331 -19.85 0.06 -28.33
CA GLU A 331 -19.10 1.31 -28.25
C GLU A 331 -18.70 1.83 -29.63
N GLN A 332 -18.89 3.13 -29.84
CA GLN A 332 -18.32 3.89 -30.95
C GLN A 332 -17.79 5.22 -30.42
N TRP A 333 -16.80 5.80 -31.08
CA TRP A 333 -16.08 6.96 -30.57
C TRP A 333 -15.98 8.07 -31.61
N LYS A 334 -16.14 9.32 -31.16
CA LYS A 334 -15.85 10.51 -31.95
C LYS A 334 -14.73 11.32 -31.28
N VAL A 335 -13.82 11.86 -32.08
CA VAL A 335 -12.81 12.84 -31.67
C VAL A 335 -13.02 14.09 -32.50
N ASP A 336 -13.23 15.24 -31.84
CA ASP A 336 -13.53 16.53 -32.48
C ASP A 336 -14.73 16.45 -33.46
N GLY A 337 -15.71 15.61 -33.13
CA GLY A 337 -16.93 15.39 -33.92
C GLY A 337 -16.80 14.38 -35.06
N ALA A 338 -15.59 13.96 -35.42
CA ALA A 338 -15.36 12.93 -36.44
C ALA A 338 -15.27 11.53 -35.82
N TRP A 339 -15.76 10.50 -36.51
CA TRP A 339 -15.64 9.11 -36.05
C TRP A 339 -14.16 8.69 -35.98
N ALA A 340 -13.78 8.08 -34.86
CA ALA A 340 -12.42 7.64 -34.59
C ALA A 340 -12.41 6.18 -34.14
N GLN A 341 -11.38 5.46 -34.55
CA GLN A 341 -11.12 4.10 -34.06
C GLN A 341 -10.16 4.18 -32.87
N PRO A 342 -10.37 3.33 -31.83
CA PRO A 342 -9.39 3.17 -30.77
C PRO A 342 -8.01 2.79 -31.30
N THR A 343 -6.95 3.43 -30.80
CA THR A 343 -5.57 2.99 -31.06
C THR A 343 -5.23 1.75 -30.23
N SER A 344 -5.87 1.59 -29.09
CA SER A 344 -5.77 0.44 -28.19
C SER A 344 -6.99 0.43 -27.27
N ALA A 345 -7.36 -0.75 -26.77
CA ALA A 345 -8.39 -0.85 -25.76
C ALA A 345 -8.17 -2.08 -24.87
N LYS A 346 -8.70 -2.01 -23.66
CA LYS A 346 -8.63 -3.06 -22.65
C LYS A 346 -9.89 -3.05 -21.78
N THR A 347 -10.32 -4.22 -21.35
CA THR A 347 -11.32 -4.42 -20.30
C THR A 347 -10.65 -4.86 -19.01
N VAL A 348 -10.91 -4.16 -17.91
CA VAL A 348 -10.37 -4.43 -16.57
C VAL A 348 -11.48 -4.95 -15.68
N ASP A 349 -11.26 -6.10 -15.04
CA ASP A 349 -12.23 -6.66 -14.10
C ASP A 349 -11.99 -6.10 -12.69
N HIS A 350 -13.02 -5.50 -12.10
CA HIS A 350 -13.00 -5.09 -10.70
C HIS A 350 -13.53 -6.23 -9.83
N ARG A 351 -12.62 -7.14 -9.47
CA ARG A 351 -12.90 -8.28 -8.58
C ARG A 351 -12.86 -7.90 -7.10
N TYR A 352 -13.81 -8.42 -6.34
CA TYR A 352 -13.86 -8.32 -4.87
C TYR A 352 -14.12 -9.71 -4.32
N PHE A 353 -13.16 -10.27 -3.60
CA PHE A 353 -13.21 -11.66 -3.09
C PHE A 353 -13.53 -12.66 -4.23
N ASP A 354 -12.78 -12.55 -5.32
CA ASP A 354 -12.92 -13.30 -6.59
C ASP A 354 -14.18 -13.02 -7.44
N ASP A 355 -15.23 -12.40 -6.87
CA ASP A 355 -16.43 -12.03 -7.62
C ASP A 355 -16.21 -10.80 -8.50
N VAL A 356 -16.56 -10.87 -9.79
CA VAL A 356 -16.46 -9.75 -10.72
C VAL A 356 -17.68 -8.85 -10.53
N VAL A 357 -17.46 -7.67 -9.98
CA VAL A 357 -18.57 -6.75 -9.64
C VAL A 357 -18.95 -5.87 -10.82
N LEU A 358 -17.96 -5.42 -11.58
CA LEU A 358 -18.12 -4.61 -12.79
C LEU A 358 -16.85 -4.67 -13.64
N HIS A 359 -16.99 -4.18 -14.86
CA HIS A 359 -15.90 -4.01 -15.82
C HIS A 359 -15.59 -2.52 -16.03
N GLU A 360 -14.31 -2.20 -16.13
CA GLU A 360 -13.83 -0.89 -16.58
C GLU A 360 -13.25 -1.04 -17.98
N ARG A 361 -13.83 -0.34 -18.94
CA ARG A 361 -13.31 -0.25 -20.30
C ARG A 361 -12.33 0.91 -20.40
N ILE A 362 -11.09 0.62 -20.79
CA ILE A 362 -10.04 1.61 -21.09
C ILE A 362 -9.89 1.66 -22.60
N VAL A 363 -9.98 2.84 -23.18
CA VAL A 363 -9.85 3.07 -24.62
C VAL A 363 -8.86 4.20 -24.87
N TRP A 364 -7.90 3.96 -25.76
CA TRP A 364 -6.96 4.97 -26.23
C TRP A 364 -7.43 5.55 -27.56
N LEU A 365 -7.45 6.88 -27.64
CA LEU A 365 -7.96 7.61 -28.78
C LEU A 365 -7.01 8.77 -29.13
N PRO A 366 -6.99 9.25 -30.37
CA PRO A 366 -6.30 10.49 -30.73
C PRO A 366 -6.66 11.65 -29.79
N LYS A 367 -5.72 12.58 -29.61
CA LYS A 367 -5.97 13.81 -28.86
C LYS A 367 -7.10 14.63 -29.52
N GLY A 368 -7.96 15.20 -28.69
CA GLY A 368 -9.11 16.02 -29.09
C GLY A 368 -10.25 15.92 -28.07
N GLN A 369 -11.38 16.54 -28.37
CA GLN A 369 -12.59 16.39 -27.59
C GLN A 369 -13.24 15.03 -27.88
N ILE A 370 -13.29 14.15 -26.87
CA ILE A 370 -13.84 12.81 -27.02
C ILE A 370 -15.34 12.80 -26.71
N THR A 371 -16.11 12.16 -27.59
CA THR A 371 -17.51 11.80 -27.36
C THR A 371 -17.67 10.30 -27.54
N ALA A 372 -18.29 9.66 -26.55
CA ALA A 372 -18.60 8.23 -26.59
C ALA A 372 -20.04 8.03 -27.06
N VAL A 373 -20.27 7.07 -27.95
CA VAL A 373 -21.59 6.59 -28.32
C VAL A 373 -21.71 5.16 -27.80
N ILE A 374 -22.41 4.99 -26.67
CA ILE A 374 -22.53 3.71 -25.96
C ILE A 374 -23.99 3.26 -26.03
N ASN A 375 -24.26 2.10 -26.63
CA ASN A 375 -25.61 1.60 -26.91
C ASN A 375 -26.51 2.66 -27.56
N ALA A 376 -25.99 3.29 -28.63
CA ALA A 376 -26.62 4.39 -29.37
C ALA A 376 -26.89 5.69 -28.58
N ARG A 377 -26.40 5.81 -27.34
CA ARG A 377 -26.48 7.03 -26.54
C ARG A 377 -25.19 7.82 -26.61
N GLU A 378 -25.28 9.08 -27.04
CA GLU A 378 -24.15 10.00 -27.09
C GLU A 378 -23.87 10.60 -25.69
N LEU A 379 -22.63 10.44 -25.22
CA LEU A 379 -22.15 10.82 -23.90
C LEU A 379 -20.84 11.60 -24.05
N LEU A 380 -20.78 12.78 -23.45
CA LEU A 380 -19.53 13.54 -23.40
C LEU A 380 -18.55 12.86 -22.44
N VAL A 381 -17.31 12.65 -22.89
CA VAL A 381 -16.23 12.19 -22.03
C VAL A 381 -15.62 13.41 -21.36
N ALA A 382 -15.63 13.45 -20.04
CA ALA A 382 -15.20 14.61 -19.28
C ALA A 382 -14.20 14.24 -18.17
N PRO A 383 -13.33 15.18 -17.75
CA PRO A 383 -12.48 14.96 -16.59
C PRO A 383 -13.28 14.55 -15.36
N TYR A 384 -12.77 13.58 -14.61
CA TYR A 384 -13.39 13.19 -13.35
C TYR A 384 -13.47 14.40 -12.41
N ARG A 385 -14.68 14.72 -11.90
CA ARG A 385 -14.93 15.89 -11.05
C ARG A 385 -14.27 15.81 -9.66
N GLY A 386 -13.55 14.73 -9.37
CA GLY A 386 -12.95 14.46 -8.08
C GLY A 386 -13.93 13.86 -7.09
N ASN A 387 -13.41 13.39 -5.96
CA ASN A 387 -14.24 12.83 -4.91
C ASN A 387 -15.05 13.93 -4.20
N PRO A 388 -16.32 13.65 -3.83
CA PRO A 388 -17.06 14.48 -2.89
C PRO A 388 -16.19 14.79 -1.68
N ARG A 389 -16.09 16.07 -1.34
CA ARG A 389 -15.39 16.54 -0.14
C ARG A 389 -16.43 16.93 0.91
N PRO A 390 -16.12 16.75 2.20
CA PRO A 390 -16.96 17.31 3.24
C PRO A 390 -17.13 18.82 3.01
N PRO A 391 -18.35 19.36 3.16
CA PRO A 391 -18.57 20.80 3.15
C PRO A 391 -17.61 21.50 4.13
N GLN A 392 -17.18 22.72 3.79
CA GLN A 392 -16.43 23.52 4.77
C GLN A 392 -17.35 23.81 5.96
N THR A 393 -16.98 23.32 7.13
CA THR A 393 -17.72 23.64 8.35
C THR A 393 -17.57 25.13 8.65
N PRO A 394 -18.66 25.88 8.90
CA PRO A 394 -18.58 27.25 9.36
C PRO A 394 -17.78 27.32 10.67
N PRO A 395 -16.79 28.23 10.80
CA PRO A 395 -16.06 28.37 12.05
C PRO A 395 -17.03 28.73 13.18
N GLY A 396 -16.92 28.04 14.32
CA GLY A 396 -17.73 28.32 15.50
C GLY A 396 -17.58 29.78 15.94
N ARG A 397 -18.68 30.43 16.32
CA ARG A 397 -18.64 31.78 16.93
C ARG A 397 -18.08 31.66 18.34
N GLY A 398 -16.75 31.75 18.49
CA GLY A 398 -16.11 31.78 19.80
C GLY A 398 -14.58 31.80 19.76
N ARG A 399 -14.00 32.97 20.08
CA ARG A 399 -12.58 33.32 20.36
C ARG A 399 -11.58 33.43 19.19
N PRO A 400 -10.58 34.34 19.30
CA PRO A 400 -9.63 34.63 18.21
C PRO A 400 -8.65 33.48 17.97
N ARG A 401 -8.32 33.29 16.69
CA ARG A 401 -7.40 32.29 16.13
C ARG A 401 -6.19 31.97 17.02
N ALA A 402 -6.13 30.76 17.58
CA ALA A 402 -4.86 30.08 17.78
C ALA A 402 -4.34 29.62 16.40
N ALA A 403 -3.05 29.80 16.15
CA ALA A 403 -2.44 29.63 14.83
C ALA A 403 -2.79 28.27 14.19
N SER A 404 -3.27 28.34 12.94
CA SER A 404 -3.58 27.19 12.08
C SER A 404 -2.48 26.11 12.12
N SER A 405 -2.89 24.84 12.12
CA SER A 405 -2.02 23.65 12.12
C SER A 405 -0.94 23.61 11.03
N GLY A 406 -1.05 24.43 9.98
CA GLY A 406 0.02 24.65 8.99
C GLY A 406 1.26 25.35 9.55
N LEU A 407 1.11 26.22 10.55
CA LEU A 407 2.25 26.89 11.21
C LEU A 407 3.00 25.95 12.17
N ARG A 408 2.27 25.10 12.91
CA ARG A 408 2.89 24.05 13.76
C ARG A 408 3.71 23.06 12.95
N ARG A 409 3.25 22.69 11.73
CA ARG A 409 4.02 21.84 10.80
C ARG A 409 5.27 22.51 10.21
N ARG A 410 5.30 23.85 10.10
CA ARG A 410 6.50 24.60 9.70
C ARG A 410 7.46 24.81 10.87
N LEU A 411 6.94 25.10 12.07
CA LEU A 411 7.75 25.29 13.29
C LEU A 411 8.37 23.97 13.79
N ALA A 412 7.65 22.84 13.72
CA ALA A 412 8.23 21.53 14.05
C ALA A 412 9.36 21.10 13.09
N ARG A 413 9.37 21.64 11.86
CA ARG A 413 10.43 21.41 10.87
C ARG A 413 11.67 22.29 11.13
N LEU A 414 11.47 23.47 11.72
CA LEU A 414 12.55 24.38 12.13
C LEU A 414 13.17 23.97 13.47
N LEU A 415 12.37 23.43 14.40
CA LEU A 415 12.83 23.01 15.74
C LEU A 415 13.53 21.64 15.74
N ARG A 416 13.43 20.86 14.65
CA ARG A 416 14.23 19.64 14.46
C ARG A 416 15.68 19.91 14.03
N HIS A 417 16.02 21.15 13.66
CA HIS A 417 17.39 21.55 13.33
C HIS A 417 18.13 22.26 14.48
N SER A 418 17.54 22.34 15.68
CA SER A 418 18.15 23.04 16.82
C SER A 418 18.50 22.14 18.02
N GLN A 419 18.41 20.81 17.90
CA GLN A 419 18.88 19.87 18.93
C GLN A 419 19.89 18.85 18.36
N ALA A 420 20.93 19.37 17.71
CA ALA A 420 22.18 18.65 17.50
C ALA A 420 23.34 19.65 17.37
N GLN A 421 23.43 20.61 18.28
CA GLN A 421 24.59 21.49 18.39
C GLN A 421 24.66 22.19 19.75
N GLU A 422 24.88 21.42 20.81
CA GLU A 422 25.34 22.01 22.07
C GLU A 422 26.12 20.97 22.90
N ASN A 423 27.35 20.69 22.48
CA ASN A 423 28.48 20.46 23.39
C ASN A 423 29.78 20.35 22.59
N GLN A 424 30.46 21.49 22.42
CA GLN A 424 31.83 21.72 22.91
C GLN A 424 32.38 23.01 22.29
N ARG A 425 32.46 24.05 23.13
CA ARG A 425 33.25 25.26 22.91
C ARG A 425 34.62 25.08 23.58
N ALA A 426 35.68 25.34 22.84
CA ALA A 426 36.90 26.06 23.24
C ALA A 426 37.84 26.10 22.00
N GLY A 427 38.39 27.20 21.52
CA GLY A 427 38.38 28.62 21.90
C GLY A 427 38.79 29.48 20.68
N GLY A 428 38.62 30.81 20.80
CA GLY A 428 39.02 31.82 19.80
C GLY A 428 40.54 31.87 19.56
N THR A 429 41.07 32.55 18.54
CA THR A 429 40.77 33.92 18.10
C THR A 429 41.21 34.20 16.65
N SER A 430 40.38 34.97 15.95
CA SER A 430 40.50 35.84 14.75
C SER A 430 41.88 36.47 14.36
N PRO A 431 42.00 37.22 13.23
CA PRO A 431 41.62 36.95 11.83
C PRO A 431 42.62 37.50 10.74
N VAL A 432 42.22 37.36 9.46
CA VAL A 432 42.59 38.12 8.22
C VAL A 432 43.86 37.71 7.41
N PRO A 433 44.00 38.08 6.10
CA PRO A 433 43.59 37.28 4.94
C PRO A 433 44.71 37.11 3.85
N GLN A 434 44.31 36.51 2.72
CA GLN A 434 44.75 36.76 1.33
C GLN A 434 45.61 35.72 0.59
N ALA A 435 45.18 35.56 -0.66
CA ALA A 435 45.95 35.41 -1.91
C ALA A 435 46.48 34.02 -2.30
N SER A 436 45.79 33.47 -3.31
CA SER A 436 46.34 33.10 -4.62
C SER A 436 47.81 32.69 -4.71
N SER A 437 48.06 31.45 -5.14
CA SER A 437 49.03 31.21 -6.21
C SER A 437 48.76 29.89 -6.92
N ALA A 438 48.82 29.97 -8.24
CA ALA A 438 48.82 28.84 -9.15
C ALA A 438 50.23 28.26 -9.25
N ALA A 439 50.34 26.95 -9.42
CA ALA A 439 51.46 26.32 -10.12
C ALA A 439 50.98 25.03 -10.78
N ALA A 440 51.21 24.94 -12.09
CA ALA A 440 50.89 23.82 -12.94
C ALA A 440 52.07 22.82 -12.99
N SER A 441 51.79 21.52 -13.19
CA SER A 441 52.14 20.79 -14.44
C SER A 441 51.97 19.26 -14.31
N ALA A 442 51.18 18.71 -15.25
CA ALA A 442 51.39 17.49 -16.09
C ALA A 442 51.47 16.10 -15.43
N THR A 443 50.94 14.99 -15.93
CA THR A 443 50.09 14.60 -17.09
C THR A 443 49.73 13.11 -16.90
N SER A 444 48.46 12.71 -17.11
CA SER A 444 48.10 11.38 -17.64
C SER A 444 46.64 11.43 -18.13
N SER A 445 46.46 11.14 -19.40
CA SER A 445 45.25 11.38 -20.19
C SER A 445 44.23 10.24 -20.09
N ALA A 446 43.12 10.49 -19.40
CA ALA A 446 41.84 9.81 -19.61
C ALA A 446 40.99 10.62 -20.62
N PRO A 447 40.16 9.99 -21.46
CA PRO A 447 39.31 10.73 -22.40
C PRO A 447 38.31 11.60 -21.63
N THR A 448 38.36 12.91 -21.87
CA THR A 448 37.47 13.89 -21.25
C THR A 448 36.02 13.70 -21.73
N PRO A 449 35.02 13.88 -20.84
CA PRO A 449 33.63 13.98 -21.27
C PRO A 449 33.47 15.25 -22.13
N TYR A 450 32.91 15.06 -23.32
CA TYR A 450 32.60 16.07 -24.32
C TYR A 450 32.08 17.40 -23.72
N THR A 451 32.80 18.49 -23.94
CA THR A 451 32.38 19.85 -23.58
C THR A 451 31.45 20.42 -24.66
N ALA A 452 30.15 20.49 -24.35
CA ALA A 452 29.18 21.19 -25.19
C ALA A 452 29.50 22.69 -25.27
N SER A 453 29.36 23.28 -26.46
CA SER A 453 29.84 24.64 -26.75
C SER A 453 28.76 25.72 -26.61
N SER A 454 27.53 25.38 -26.20
CA SER A 454 26.48 26.36 -25.87
C SER A 454 25.41 25.79 -24.91
N PRO A 455 24.77 26.62 -24.05
CA PRO A 455 23.68 26.19 -23.16
C PRO A 455 22.42 25.66 -23.87
N SER A 456 22.34 25.80 -25.20
CA SER A 456 21.28 25.27 -26.06
C SER A 456 21.50 23.82 -26.53
N ASP A 457 22.69 23.25 -26.32
CA ASP A 457 23.08 21.98 -26.94
C ASP A 457 22.65 20.74 -26.12
N TRP A 458 22.09 20.92 -24.92
CA TRP A 458 21.53 19.84 -24.09
C TRP A 458 20.16 20.20 -23.51
N PRO A 459 19.04 19.70 -24.08
CA PRO A 459 17.72 19.97 -23.54
C PRO A 459 17.09 18.79 -22.78
N ARG A 460 17.74 17.60 -22.73
CA ARG A 460 17.10 16.35 -22.26
C ARG A 460 17.92 15.66 -21.17
N THR A 461 17.30 15.33 -20.03
CA THR A 461 17.95 14.64 -18.90
C THR A 461 17.23 13.33 -18.58
N TRP A 462 17.96 12.23 -18.53
CA TRP A 462 17.49 10.93 -18.06
C TRP A 462 18.12 10.61 -16.71
N LEU A 463 17.27 10.32 -15.73
CA LEU A 463 17.63 9.95 -14.37
C LEU A 463 17.45 8.44 -14.19
N TYR A 464 18.47 7.75 -13.69
CA TYR A 464 18.52 6.30 -13.54
C TYR A 464 18.68 5.93 -12.08
N MET A 465 18.00 4.88 -11.63
CA MET A 465 18.14 4.39 -10.26
C MET A 465 17.76 2.91 -10.19
N ASP A 466 18.64 2.09 -9.64
CA ASP A 466 18.30 0.72 -9.22
C ASP A 466 17.64 0.78 -7.84
N ARG A 467 18.46 1.01 -6.82
CA ARG A 467 18.09 1.39 -5.46
C ARG A 467 18.99 2.52 -4.97
N HIS A 468 18.61 3.16 -3.88
CA HIS A 468 19.47 4.17 -3.25
C HIS A 468 20.77 3.57 -2.71
N ASP A 469 20.72 2.32 -2.22
CA ASP A 469 21.80 1.65 -1.49
C ASP A 469 22.53 0.56 -2.29
N SER A 470 22.13 0.30 -3.54
CA SER A 470 22.69 -0.78 -4.37
C SER A 470 22.50 -0.54 -5.86
N ALA A 471 23.48 -0.99 -6.66
CA ALA A 471 23.41 -1.02 -8.11
C ALA A 471 23.54 -2.45 -8.66
N GLY A 472 23.52 -2.59 -9.99
CA GLY A 472 23.71 -3.86 -10.69
C GLY A 472 22.40 -4.53 -11.11
N ASP A 473 21.26 -3.82 -11.00
CA ASP A 473 19.99 -4.25 -11.57
C ASP A 473 19.78 -3.54 -12.93
N ASN A 474 18.56 -3.43 -13.43
CA ASN A 474 18.28 -3.00 -14.80
C ASN A 474 18.70 -1.57 -15.19
N ALA A 475 18.82 -0.64 -14.26
CA ALA A 475 19.18 0.74 -14.55
C ALA A 475 20.68 0.87 -14.87
N GLU A 476 21.55 0.10 -14.20
CA GLU A 476 23.01 0.15 -14.44
C GLU A 476 23.41 -0.26 -15.87
N PRO A 477 23.08 -1.46 -16.40
CA PRO A 477 23.42 -1.85 -17.77
C PRO A 477 22.73 -0.97 -18.81
N LEU A 478 21.50 -0.51 -18.55
CA LEU A 478 20.83 0.45 -19.42
C LEU A 478 21.58 1.79 -19.48
N TYR A 479 22.07 2.30 -18.35
CA TYR A 479 22.90 3.52 -18.32
C TYR A 479 24.16 3.33 -19.17
N ARG A 480 24.88 2.21 -18.98
CA ARG A 480 26.11 1.92 -19.72
C ARG A 480 25.88 1.92 -21.22
N HIS A 481 24.82 1.25 -21.67
CA HIS A 481 24.46 1.17 -23.09
C HIS A 481 23.97 2.53 -23.63
N ALA A 482 23.03 3.17 -22.94
CA ALA A 482 22.41 4.40 -23.42
C ALA A 482 23.39 5.56 -23.50
N ARG A 483 24.37 5.66 -22.58
CA ARG A 483 25.40 6.72 -22.59
C ARG A 483 26.17 6.78 -23.91
N THR A 484 26.39 5.65 -24.58
CA THR A 484 27.10 5.59 -25.86
C THR A 484 26.17 5.64 -27.08
N HIS A 485 24.88 5.31 -26.92
CA HIS A 485 23.90 5.22 -28.02
C HIS A 485 22.87 6.36 -28.04
N ALA A 486 22.88 7.23 -27.04
CA ALA A 486 22.09 8.45 -26.93
C ALA A 486 22.93 9.64 -26.44
N PRO A 487 24.06 9.98 -27.10
CA PRO A 487 25.04 10.95 -26.60
C PRO A 487 24.54 12.40 -26.53
N SER A 488 23.33 12.69 -27.00
CA SER A 488 22.67 14.00 -26.88
C SER A 488 21.80 14.13 -25.62
N VAL A 489 21.79 13.12 -24.74
CA VAL A 489 20.93 13.04 -23.55
C VAL A 489 21.77 13.00 -22.28
N ARG A 490 21.45 13.84 -21.28
CA ARG A 490 22.20 13.90 -20.03
C ARG A 490 21.82 12.72 -19.16
N HIS A 491 22.73 11.78 -18.99
CA HIS A 491 22.54 10.60 -18.16
C HIS A 491 23.04 10.86 -16.73
N ILE A 492 22.17 10.73 -15.73
CA ILE A 492 22.52 10.85 -14.31
C ILE A 492 22.08 9.58 -13.59
N PHE A 493 23.00 8.94 -12.87
CA PHE A 493 22.73 7.75 -12.07
C PHE A 493 22.64 8.12 -10.58
N VAL A 494 21.52 7.79 -9.95
CA VAL A 494 21.22 8.12 -8.55
C VAL A 494 21.59 6.95 -7.67
N ILE A 495 22.46 7.21 -6.70
CA ILE A 495 22.91 6.22 -5.71
C ILE A 495 23.54 6.98 -4.52
N GLU A 496 23.39 6.49 -3.29
CA GLU A 496 23.98 7.14 -2.12
C GLU A 496 25.50 7.09 -2.17
N ARG A 497 26.16 8.14 -1.67
CA ARG A 497 27.62 8.19 -1.59
C ARG A 497 28.20 7.13 -0.66
N SER A 498 27.43 6.69 0.34
CA SER A 498 27.77 5.58 1.23
C SER A 498 27.64 4.20 0.58
N CYS A 499 27.02 4.08 -0.59
CA CYS A 499 26.84 2.80 -1.26
C CYS A 499 28.20 2.20 -1.66
N PRO A 500 28.47 0.91 -1.39
CA PRO A 500 29.69 0.23 -1.82
C PRO A 500 29.96 0.26 -3.32
N ASP A 501 28.92 0.45 -4.15
CA ASP A 501 29.06 0.55 -5.61
C ASP A 501 29.51 1.93 -6.11
N TRP A 502 29.49 2.97 -5.26
CA TRP A 502 29.78 4.35 -5.68
C TRP A 502 31.15 4.48 -6.35
N GLU A 503 32.21 3.97 -5.71
CA GLU A 503 33.58 4.11 -6.23
C GLU A 503 33.78 3.39 -7.56
N ARG A 504 33.23 2.17 -7.68
CA ARG A 504 33.26 1.38 -8.92
C ARG A 504 32.56 2.11 -10.06
N LEU A 505 31.36 2.62 -9.81
CA LEU A 505 30.59 3.34 -10.84
C LEU A 505 31.27 4.67 -11.23
N ALA A 506 31.87 5.39 -10.28
CA ALA A 506 32.63 6.61 -10.55
C ALA A 506 33.86 6.33 -11.44
N GLN A 507 34.58 5.24 -11.17
CA GLN A 507 35.71 4.78 -11.99
C GLN A 507 35.28 4.40 -13.42
N ASP A 508 34.07 3.85 -13.57
CA ASP A 508 33.44 3.55 -14.86
C ASP A 508 32.91 4.80 -15.61
N GLY A 509 33.12 5.98 -15.03
CA GLY A 509 32.76 7.28 -15.60
C GLY A 509 31.28 7.62 -15.49
N PHE A 510 30.55 7.03 -14.52
CA PHE A 510 29.16 7.40 -14.28
C PHE A 510 29.06 8.82 -13.74
N VAL A 511 28.04 9.55 -14.18
CA VAL A 511 27.62 10.82 -13.56
C VAL A 511 26.72 10.46 -12.38
N LEU A 512 27.31 10.40 -11.19
CA LEU A 512 26.63 10.01 -9.96
C LEU A 512 25.96 11.20 -9.25
N LEU A 513 24.79 10.95 -8.66
CA LEU A 513 24.06 11.91 -7.83
C LEU A 513 23.60 11.23 -6.53
N ASP A 514 24.02 11.80 -5.40
CA ASP A 514 23.59 11.35 -4.09
C ASP A 514 22.15 11.84 -3.79
N PRO A 515 21.17 10.94 -3.60
CA PRO A 515 19.78 11.32 -3.32
C PRO A 515 19.59 12.00 -1.95
N THR A 516 20.55 11.86 -1.02
CA THR A 516 20.53 12.52 0.30
C THR A 516 21.13 13.93 0.26
N GLY A 517 21.88 14.25 -0.80
CA GLY A 517 22.58 15.51 -0.98
C GLY A 517 21.70 16.63 -1.56
N PRO A 518 22.18 17.89 -1.51
CA PRO A 518 21.51 18.99 -2.18
C PRO A 518 21.52 18.78 -3.70
N GLY A 519 20.39 19.06 -4.35
CA GLY A 519 20.25 19.01 -5.81
C GLY A 519 19.45 17.81 -6.34
N PHE A 520 19.19 16.78 -5.52
CA PHE A 520 18.34 15.66 -5.94
C PHE A 520 16.94 16.11 -6.36
N ASP A 521 16.28 16.98 -5.59
CA ASP A 521 14.96 17.52 -5.95
C ASP A 521 14.97 18.28 -7.29
N ALA A 522 16.04 19.00 -7.58
CA ALA A 522 16.19 19.74 -8.83
C ALA A 522 16.45 18.80 -10.01
N ALA A 523 17.32 17.79 -9.84
CA ALA A 523 17.57 16.78 -10.85
C ALA A 523 16.32 15.93 -11.13
N TRP A 524 15.61 15.52 -10.08
CA TRP A 524 14.34 14.81 -10.18
C TRP A 524 13.31 15.63 -10.94
N SER A 525 13.08 16.89 -10.55
CA SER A 525 12.06 17.74 -11.19
C SER A 525 12.44 18.17 -12.62
N GLY A 526 13.73 18.30 -12.89
CA GLY A 526 14.27 18.68 -14.22
C GLY A 526 14.49 17.49 -15.17
N ALA A 527 14.39 16.26 -14.69
CA ALA A 527 14.51 15.07 -15.53
C ALA A 527 13.32 14.96 -16.47
N GLU A 528 13.59 14.77 -17.75
CA GLU A 528 12.57 14.47 -18.74
C GLU A 528 12.09 13.02 -18.59
N THR A 529 13.03 12.11 -18.36
CA THR A 529 12.75 10.68 -18.19
C THR A 529 13.38 10.20 -16.88
N ILE A 530 12.61 9.45 -16.10
CA ILE A 530 13.04 8.80 -14.87
C ILE A 530 12.89 7.29 -15.06
N LEU A 531 13.99 6.57 -14.89
CA LEU A 531 14.16 5.14 -15.15
C LEU A 531 14.48 4.43 -13.83
N LEU A 532 13.53 3.65 -13.32
CA LEU A 532 13.62 3.03 -11.99
C LEU A 532 13.55 1.51 -12.08
N SER A 533 14.48 0.79 -11.47
CA SER A 533 14.35 -0.66 -11.29
C SER A 533 13.50 -1.02 -10.07
N ASP A 534 13.53 -0.21 -9.00
CA ASP A 534 12.70 -0.40 -7.80
C ASP A 534 11.85 0.83 -7.47
N ILE A 535 10.54 0.72 -7.67
CA ILE A 535 9.55 1.76 -7.33
C ILE A 535 9.14 1.75 -5.85
N GLY A 536 9.57 0.72 -5.10
CA GLY A 536 9.37 0.56 -3.66
C GLY A 536 10.49 1.16 -2.81
N ASP A 537 11.51 1.73 -3.44
CA ASP A 537 12.62 2.37 -2.75
C ASP A 537 12.12 3.52 -1.83
N PRO A 538 12.51 3.52 -0.53
CA PRO A 538 11.96 4.43 0.46
C PRO A 538 12.25 5.92 0.17
N LEU A 539 13.31 6.24 -0.58
CA LEU A 539 13.64 7.64 -0.91
C LEU A 539 12.72 8.25 -1.97
N ILE A 540 12.07 7.40 -2.79
CA ILE A 540 11.28 7.85 -3.95
C ILE A 540 9.82 7.38 -3.91
N ALA A 541 9.45 6.35 -3.16
CA ALA A 541 8.09 5.78 -3.16
C ALA A 541 6.99 6.82 -2.88
N GLY A 542 7.24 7.76 -1.97
CA GLY A 542 6.33 8.86 -1.67
C GLY A 542 6.12 9.85 -2.83
N ARG A 543 7.11 9.98 -3.74
CA ARG A 543 7.02 10.84 -4.94
C ARG A 543 6.11 10.23 -6.00
N LEU A 544 6.07 8.90 -6.07
CA LEU A 544 5.33 8.16 -7.10
C LEU A 544 3.83 8.01 -6.81
N THR A 545 3.42 8.18 -5.56
CA THR A 545 2.01 8.06 -5.10
C THR A 545 1.33 9.42 -4.91
N GLY A 546 2.05 10.52 -5.16
CA GLY A 546 1.58 11.89 -5.00
C GLY A 546 1.90 12.79 -6.18
N ALA A 547 1.98 14.10 -5.94
CA ALA A 547 2.34 15.10 -6.95
C ALA A 547 3.86 15.25 -7.15
N GLY A 548 4.63 14.22 -6.78
CA GLY A 548 6.09 14.24 -6.83
C GLY A 548 6.66 14.06 -8.23
N VAL A 549 5.86 13.58 -9.19
CA VAL A 549 6.24 13.47 -10.60
C VAL A 549 5.38 14.40 -11.45
N GLY A 550 6.03 15.24 -12.23
CA GLY A 550 5.38 16.20 -13.12
C GLY A 550 4.60 15.52 -14.26
N PRO A 551 3.56 16.18 -14.79
CA PRO A 551 2.72 15.64 -15.87
C PRO A 551 3.47 15.47 -17.20
N ASP A 552 4.58 16.18 -17.36
CA ASP A 552 5.42 16.19 -18.57
C ASP A 552 6.65 15.28 -18.46
N GLN A 553 6.90 14.70 -17.27
CA GLN A 553 7.99 13.75 -17.08
C GLN A 553 7.55 12.35 -17.48
N ARG A 554 8.44 11.55 -18.07
CA ARG A 554 8.22 10.14 -18.40
C ARG A 554 8.78 9.27 -17.27
N LEU A 555 7.95 8.52 -16.57
CA LEU A 555 8.42 7.53 -15.58
C LEU A 555 8.30 6.13 -16.17
N ILE A 556 9.43 5.46 -16.18
CA ILE A 556 9.62 4.15 -16.79
C ILE A 556 10.08 3.20 -15.71
N PHE A 557 9.24 2.23 -15.43
CA PHE A 557 9.54 1.17 -14.48
C PHE A 557 10.25 0.04 -15.22
N LEU A 558 11.55 -0.09 -14.96
CA LEU A 558 12.43 -1.12 -15.52
C LEU A 558 12.22 -2.49 -14.87
N GLN A 559 11.60 -2.50 -13.68
CA GLN A 559 11.46 -3.65 -12.79
C GLN A 559 12.80 -4.19 -12.27
N HIS A 560 12.74 -5.05 -11.26
CA HIS A 560 13.87 -5.77 -10.66
C HIS A 560 13.62 -7.30 -10.66
N GLY A 561 12.66 -7.77 -11.47
CA GLY A 561 12.20 -9.14 -11.54
C GLY A 561 10.99 -9.27 -12.45
N VAL A 562 10.83 -10.44 -13.06
CA VAL A 562 9.67 -10.73 -13.92
C VAL A 562 8.43 -10.83 -13.04
N THR A 563 7.35 -10.16 -13.42
CA THR A 563 6.10 -10.12 -12.64
C THR A 563 5.09 -11.17 -13.15
N MET A 564 5.24 -12.40 -12.65
CA MET A 564 4.32 -13.52 -12.94
C MET A 564 3.32 -13.82 -11.81
N ARG A 565 3.09 -12.86 -10.92
CA ARG A 565 2.00 -12.83 -9.92
C ARG A 565 1.15 -11.58 -10.05
N ASP A 566 -0.04 -11.61 -9.46
CA ASP A 566 -0.95 -10.46 -9.39
C ASP A 566 -0.44 -9.39 -8.42
N MET A 567 0.22 -8.37 -8.98
CA MET A 567 0.73 -7.18 -8.29
C MET A 567 -0.06 -5.91 -8.60
N TRP A 568 -1.22 -6.03 -9.25
CA TRP A 568 -2.06 -4.90 -9.66
C TRP A 568 -2.45 -3.97 -8.48
N ARG A 569 -2.54 -4.49 -7.25
CA ARG A 569 -2.81 -3.69 -6.03
C ARG A 569 -1.74 -2.62 -5.80
N TRP A 570 -0.50 -2.94 -6.15
CA TRP A 570 0.61 -2.01 -6.07
C TRP A 570 0.72 -1.19 -7.35
N PHE A 571 0.73 -1.84 -8.51
CA PHE A 571 0.95 -1.18 -9.80
C PHE A 571 -0.11 -0.10 -10.10
N ASN A 572 -1.39 -0.39 -9.84
CA ASN A 572 -2.46 0.57 -10.09
C ASN A 572 -2.41 1.78 -9.14
N GLY A 573 -1.65 1.69 -8.03
CA GLY A 573 -1.49 2.76 -7.05
C GLY A 573 -0.28 3.67 -7.29
N VAL A 574 0.57 3.34 -8.26
CA VAL A 574 1.82 4.05 -8.56
C VAL A 574 1.70 4.75 -9.91
N ARG A 575 2.13 6.02 -9.98
CA ARG A 575 2.21 6.76 -11.24
C ARG A 575 3.30 6.13 -12.12
N MET A 576 2.93 5.41 -13.17
CA MET A 576 3.86 4.85 -14.18
C MET A 576 3.36 5.20 -15.57
N ASP A 577 4.27 5.59 -16.47
CA ASP A 577 3.92 5.84 -17.87
C ASP A 577 4.30 4.67 -18.77
N VAL A 578 5.34 3.92 -18.38
CA VAL A 578 5.79 2.70 -19.05
C VAL A 578 6.23 1.68 -17.99
N VAL A 579 5.91 0.41 -18.21
CA VAL A 579 6.45 -0.76 -17.52
C VAL A 579 7.17 -1.62 -18.56
N VAL A 580 8.44 -1.92 -18.31
CA VAL A 580 9.23 -2.84 -19.14
C VAL A 580 8.94 -4.25 -18.67
N CYS A 581 8.73 -5.21 -19.58
CA CYS A 581 8.56 -6.63 -19.27
C CYS A 581 9.50 -7.50 -20.11
N ALA A 582 9.77 -8.71 -19.63
CA ALA A 582 10.70 -9.65 -20.23
C ALA A 582 10.01 -10.60 -21.22
N THR A 583 8.89 -11.21 -20.82
CA THR A 583 8.28 -12.32 -21.57
C THR A 583 6.90 -11.96 -22.13
N ALA A 584 6.43 -12.74 -23.11
CA ALA A 584 5.08 -12.59 -23.65
C ALA A 584 4.00 -12.90 -22.60
N ALA A 585 4.25 -13.90 -21.75
CA ALA A 585 3.36 -14.28 -20.66
C ALA A 585 3.25 -13.19 -19.57
N GLU A 586 4.36 -12.54 -19.23
CA GLU A 586 4.36 -11.38 -18.34
C GLU A 586 3.54 -10.23 -18.96
N GLN A 587 3.81 -9.90 -20.23
CA GLN A 587 3.07 -8.87 -20.95
C GLN A 587 1.56 -9.16 -20.94
N ALA A 588 1.15 -10.39 -21.28
CA ALA A 588 -0.25 -10.80 -21.27
C ALA A 588 -0.88 -10.68 -19.86
N GLY A 589 -0.17 -11.06 -18.81
CA GLY A 589 -0.66 -10.90 -17.44
C GLY A 589 -0.91 -9.43 -17.04
N LEU A 590 -0.13 -8.50 -17.59
CA LEU A 590 -0.29 -7.07 -17.36
C LEU A 590 -1.36 -6.44 -18.27
N THR A 591 -1.46 -6.85 -19.53
CA THR A 591 -2.24 -6.13 -20.57
C THR A 591 -3.50 -6.83 -21.05
N ALA A 592 -3.66 -8.14 -20.86
CA ALA A 592 -4.83 -8.86 -21.36
C ALA A 592 -6.15 -8.34 -20.78
N ASP A 593 -7.23 -8.54 -21.52
CA ASP A 593 -8.58 -8.27 -21.03
C ASP A 593 -8.87 -9.13 -19.78
N HIS A 594 -9.73 -8.59 -18.92
CA HIS A 594 -10.20 -9.23 -17.70
C HIS A 594 -9.12 -9.45 -16.64
N THR A 595 -7.92 -8.87 -16.78
CA THR A 595 -6.99 -8.72 -15.66
C THR A 595 -7.36 -7.49 -14.82
N SER A 596 -6.93 -7.46 -13.56
CA SER A 596 -7.21 -6.33 -12.66
C SER A 596 -6.22 -5.16 -12.83
N TYR A 597 -5.23 -5.30 -13.71
CA TYR A 597 -4.27 -4.24 -14.04
C TYR A 597 -4.93 -3.19 -14.92
N THR A 598 -4.66 -1.91 -14.66
CA THR A 598 -5.10 -0.80 -15.53
C THR A 598 -4.13 -0.49 -16.68
N LEU A 599 -3.10 -1.32 -16.83
CA LEU A 599 -2.08 -1.23 -17.86
C LEU A 599 -2.58 -1.82 -19.18
N THR A 600 -2.23 -1.14 -20.26
CA THR A 600 -2.52 -1.55 -21.65
C THR A 600 -1.22 -1.78 -22.42
N ASP A 601 -1.32 -2.27 -23.66
CA ASP A 601 -0.17 -2.39 -24.58
C ASP A 601 0.54 -1.05 -24.86
N ARG A 602 -0.14 0.10 -24.67
CA ARG A 602 0.46 1.44 -24.78
C ARG A 602 1.44 1.78 -23.67
N GLU A 603 1.38 1.04 -22.56
CA GLU A 603 2.17 1.28 -21.34
C GLU A 603 3.10 0.12 -21.02
N VAL A 604 3.04 -1.00 -21.73
CA VAL A 604 3.85 -2.18 -21.44
C VAL A 604 4.76 -2.48 -22.62
N TRP A 605 6.07 -2.32 -22.42
CA TRP A 605 7.08 -2.58 -23.44
C TRP A 605 7.77 -3.91 -23.19
N ARG A 606 7.63 -4.85 -24.13
CA ARG A 606 8.31 -6.14 -24.08
C ARG A 606 9.68 -6.05 -24.74
N THR A 607 10.68 -5.62 -23.98
CA THR A 607 12.07 -5.48 -24.48
C THR A 607 13.00 -6.58 -23.99
N GLY A 608 12.60 -7.38 -23.00
CA GLY A 608 13.59 -8.02 -22.12
C GLY A 608 14.05 -7.02 -21.05
N PHE A 609 14.65 -7.53 -19.98
CA PHE A 609 15.28 -6.68 -18.98
C PHE A 609 16.72 -6.35 -19.37
N PRO A 610 17.20 -5.10 -19.18
CA PRO A 610 18.60 -4.74 -19.43
C PRO A 610 19.65 -5.70 -18.83
N ARG A 611 19.40 -6.25 -17.63
CA ARG A 611 20.31 -7.24 -17.00
C ARG A 611 20.35 -8.59 -17.74
N HIS A 612 19.32 -8.91 -18.54
CA HIS A 612 19.27 -10.13 -19.33
C HIS A 612 20.31 -10.17 -20.45
N ASP A 613 20.82 -9.01 -20.89
CA ASP A 613 21.92 -8.97 -21.87
C ASP A 613 23.18 -9.66 -21.31
N HIS A 614 23.45 -9.48 -20.01
CA HIS A 614 24.52 -10.20 -19.32
C HIS A 614 24.17 -11.66 -19.08
N LEU A 615 22.96 -11.96 -18.59
CA LEU A 615 22.51 -13.34 -18.36
C LEU A 615 22.59 -14.19 -19.63
N HIS A 616 22.20 -13.64 -20.78
CA HIS A 616 22.31 -14.30 -22.08
C HIS A 616 23.77 -14.68 -22.42
N SER A 617 24.73 -13.82 -22.09
CA SER A 617 26.17 -14.11 -22.33
C SER A 617 26.70 -15.29 -21.51
N LEU A 618 25.98 -15.69 -20.46
CA LEU A 618 26.33 -16.79 -19.59
C LEU A 618 25.61 -18.10 -19.95
N LEU A 619 24.71 -18.11 -20.94
CA LEU A 619 24.01 -19.33 -21.34
C LEU A 619 24.95 -20.38 -21.94
N GLY A 620 24.51 -21.64 -21.93
CA GLY A 620 25.26 -22.78 -22.45
C GLY A 620 26.33 -23.34 -21.50
N ARG A 621 26.38 -22.88 -20.26
CA ARG A 621 27.21 -23.47 -19.21
C ARG A 621 26.70 -24.86 -18.85
N GLU A 622 27.62 -25.72 -18.40
CA GLU A 622 27.26 -27.01 -17.85
C GLU A 622 26.42 -26.81 -16.59
N ARG A 623 25.27 -27.47 -16.55
CA ARG A 623 24.36 -27.45 -15.41
C ARG A 623 24.77 -28.55 -14.45
N ASP A 624 24.92 -28.22 -13.18
CA ASP A 624 25.40 -29.12 -12.14
C ASP A 624 24.72 -28.92 -10.78
N SER A 625 23.64 -28.14 -10.70
CA SER A 625 23.01 -27.78 -9.43
C SER A 625 21.49 -27.65 -9.46
N ILE A 626 20.86 -27.62 -8.28
CA ILE A 626 19.45 -27.29 -8.07
C ILE A 626 19.38 -26.04 -7.20
N LEU A 627 18.73 -24.99 -7.68
CA LEU A 627 18.55 -23.75 -6.92
C LEU A 627 17.24 -23.78 -6.14
N LEU A 628 17.32 -23.54 -4.84
CA LEU A 628 16.17 -23.38 -3.96
C LEU A 628 16.02 -21.88 -3.66
N ALA A 629 14.88 -21.30 -4.01
CA ALA A 629 14.65 -19.86 -3.93
C ALA A 629 13.40 -19.52 -3.11
N PRO A 630 13.46 -19.62 -1.76
CA PRO A 630 12.37 -19.20 -0.89
C PRO A 630 12.07 -17.71 -1.04
N THR A 631 10.78 -17.35 -1.03
CA THR A 631 10.33 -15.95 -1.08
C THR A 631 10.62 -15.23 0.23
N TRP A 632 11.06 -13.98 0.11
CA TRP A 632 11.20 -13.08 1.25
C TRP A 632 9.84 -12.76 1.87
N ASP A 633 9.71 -12.99 3.18
CA ASP A 633 8.48 -12.70 3.92
C ASP A 633 8.55 -11.28 4.54
N PRO A 634 7.72 -10.32 4.11
CA PRO A 634 7.73 -8.97 4.65
C PRO A 634 7.38 -8.89 6.14
N GLU A 635 6.65 -9.86 6.69
CA GLU A 635 6.35 -9.90 8.12
C GLU A 635 7.58 -10.30 8.93
N VAL A 636 8.33 -11.29 8.44
CA VAL A 636 9.60 -11.69 9.05
C VAL A 636 10.63 -10.56 8.95
N SER A 637 10.71 -9.86 7.82
CA SER A 637 11.54 -8.63 7.66
C SER A 637 11.24 -7.62 8.77
N ARG A 638 9.96 -7.27 8.93
CA ARG A 638 9.51 -6.28 9.91
C ARG A 638 9.77 -6.73 11.35
N ALA A 639 9.60 -8.03 11.62
CA ALA A 639 9.91 -8.58 12.93
C ALA A 639 11.40 -8.46 13.26
N LEU A 640 12.29 -8.81 12.33
CA LEU A 640 13.75 -8.70 12.51
C LEU A 640 14.24 -7.25 12.63
N GLU A 641 13.62 -6.32 11.90
CA GLU A 641 13.93 -4.90 12.00
C GLU A 641 13.56 -4.32 13.38
N GLY A 642 12.49 -4.83 14.01
CA GLY A 642 12.00 -4.37 15.31
C GLY A 642 12.56 -5.13 16.52
N ASP A 643 12.99 -6.38 16.32
CA ASP A 643 13.49 -7.28 17.35
C ASP A 643 14.58 -8.20 16.76
N PRO A 644 15.87 -7.95 17.04
CA PRO A 644 16.97 -8.78 16.58
C PRO A 644 16.90 -10.24 17.06
N ASP A 645 16.16 -10.54 18.13
CA ASP A 645 15.98 -11.90 18.65
C ASP A 645 14.88 -12.68 17.89
N ALA A 646 14.17 -12.04 16.94
CA ALA A 646 13.14 -12.65 16.10
C ALA A 646 13.69 -13.67 15.07
N VAL A 647 14.98 -14.02 15.13
CA VAL A 647 15.65 -15.02 14.27
C VAL A 647 14.93 -16.38 14.30
N GLY A 648 14.22 -16.73 15.38
CA GLY A 648 13.40 -17.94 15.43
C GLY A 648 12.32 -18.02 14.32
N LEU A 649 11.81 -16.86 13.86
CA LEU A 649 10.88 -16.79 12.73
C LEU A 649 11.56 -17.15 11.40
N LEU A 650 12.80 -16.72 11.19
CA LEU A 650 13.61 -17.12 10.02
C LEU A 650 13.85 -18.63 10.02
N SER A 651 14.27 -19.18 11.17
CA SER A 651 14.48 -20.62 11.32
C SER A 651 13.21 -21.42 11.00
N THR A 652 12.04 -20.94 11.41
CA THR A 652 10.75 -21.57 11.09
C THR A 652 10.43 -21.47 9.59
N LEU A 653 10.64 -20.30 8.99
CA LEU A 653 10.39 -20.06 7.57
C LEU A 653 11.28 -20.92 6.65
N TYR A 654 12.55 -21.08 7.01
CA TYR A 654 13.55 -21.78 6.19
C TYR A 654 13.68 -23.28 6.50
N ARG A 655 13.17 -23.76 7.64
CA ARG A 655 13.26 -25.19 8.01
C ARG A 655 12.84 -26.14 6.88
N PRO A 656 11.66 -25.99 6.23
CA PRO A 656 11.26 -26.89 5.15
C PRO A 656 12.22 -26.86 3.95
N TRP A 657 12.80 -25.69 3.66
CA TRP A 657 13.76 -25.51 2.56
C TRP A 657 15.11 -26.16 2.87
N LEU A 658 15.56 -26.08 4.12
CA LEU A 658 16.80 -26.73 4.57
C LEU A 658 16.64 -28.25 4.63
N GLU A 659 15.47 -28.74 5.05
CA GLU A 659 15.13 -30.17 5.02
C GLU A 659 15.11 -30.70 3.57
N LEU A 660 14.50 -29.96 2.64
CA LEU A 660 14.54 -30.29 1.21
C LEU A 660 15.96 -30.28 0.66
N ALA A 661 16.77 -29.27 0.98
CA ALA A 661 18.16 -29.17 0.53
C ALA A 661 18.99 -30.37 1.01
N ALA A 662 18.84 -30.75 2.29
CA ALA A 662 19.52 -31.89 2.86
C ALA A 662 19.10 -33.20 2.19
N GLY A 663 17.80 -33.39 1.94
CA GLY A 663 17.27 -34.56 1.23
C GLY A 663 17.84 -34.68 -0.18
N LEU A 664 17.76 -33.62 -0.98
CA LEU A 664 18.31 -33.62 -2.34
C LEU A 664 19.84 -33.85 -2.37
N THR A 665 20.55 -33.36 -1.35
CA THR A 665 22.00 -33.63 -1.20
C THR A 665 22.27 -35.11 -0.90
N GLN A 666 21.44 -35.76 -0.08
CA GLN A 666 21.53 -37.20 0.18
C GLN A 666 21.27 -38.03 -1.09
N ASP A 667 20.41 -37.54 -1.98
CA ASP A 667 20.14 -38.14 -3.28
C ASP A 667 21.24 -37.87 -4.32
N GLY A 668 22.30 -37.13 -3.95
CA GLY A 668 23.48 -36.89 -4.79
C GLY A 668 23.43 -35.59 -5.59
N HIS A 669 22.44 -34.72 -5.38
CA HIS A 669 22.32 -33.44 -6.08
C HIS A 669 23.06 -32.32 -5.34
N ARG A 670 23.74 -31.46 -6.10
CA ARG A 670 24.29 -30.22 -5.54
C ARG A 670 23.18 -29.18 -5.38
N THR A 671 22.76 -28.92 -4.14
CA THR A 671 21.77 -27.88 -3.86
C THR A 671 22.41 -26.55 -3.49
N VAL A 672 21.86 -25.45 -4.02
CA VAL A 672 22.23 -24.09 -3.67
C VAL A 672 20.99 -23.34 -3.21
N LEU A 673 21.07 -22.60 -2.12
CA LEU A 673 19.98 -21.77 -1.60
C LEU A 673 20.17 -20.31 -2.02
N PHE A 674 19.15 -19.69 -2.59
CA PHE A 674 19.11 -18.25 -2.73
C PHE A 674 18.66 -17.59 -1.41
N ALA A 675 19.48 -16.67 -0.91
CA ALA A 675 19.14 -15.84 0.24
C ALA A 675 18.90 -14.40 -0.21
N HIS A 676 17.74 -13.87 0.17
CA HIS A 676 17.41 -12.47 -0.12
C HIS A 676 18.46 -11.53 0.51
N PRO A 677 18.95 -10.48 -0.19
CA PRO A 677 20.03 -9.63 0.32
C PRO A 677 19.77 -9.01 1.70
N LYS A 678 18.51 -8.64 1.99
CA LYS A 678 18.13 -8.12 3.33
C LYS A 678 18.33 -9.14 4.45
N LEU A 679 18.20 -10.45 4.18
CA LEU A 679 18.45 -11.49 5.18
C LEU A 679 19.92 -11.44 5.62
N VAL A 680 20.84 -11.31 4.67
CA VAL A 680 22.28 -11.24 4.94
C VAL A 680 22.64 -10.00 5.75
N LEU A 681 21.93 -8.88 5.50
CA LEU A 681 22.12 -7.64 6.24
C LEU A 681 21.59 -7.71 7.68
N HIS A 682 20.39 -8.26 7.89
CA HIS A 682 19.74 -8.25 9.21
C HIS A 682 20.10 -9.45 10.10
N ALA A 683 20.50 -10.58 9.52
CA ALA A 683 20.83 -11.81 10.25
C ALA A 683 22.09 -12.52 9.71
N PRO A 684 23.26 -11.85 9.70
CA PRO A 684 24.49 -12.38 9.09
C PRO A 684 25.02 -13.66 9.77
N GLU A 685 24.91 -13.78 11.10
CA GLU A 685 25.35 -14.99 11.81
C GLU A 685 24.46 -16.19 11.50
N TRP A 686 23.15 -15.97 11.45
CA TRP A 686 22.20 -17.01 11.06
C TRP A 686 22.45 -17.46 9.61
N PHE A 687 22.71 -16.52 8.70
CA PHE A 687 23.08 -16.81 7.32
C PHE A 687 24.35 -17.66 7.22
N ARG A 688 25.40 -17.33 7.99
CA ARG A 688 26.63 -18.14 8.07
C ARG A 688 26.39 -19.55 8.60
N ALA A 689 25.37 -19.75 9.43
CA ALA A 689 25.06 -21.02 10.08
C ALA A 689 24.11 -21.93 9.28
N LEU A 690 23.70 -21.56 8.06
CA LEU A 690 22.72 -22.30 7.26
C LEU A 690 23.13 -23.76 6.93
N GLY A 691 24.43 -24.06 6.91
CA GLY A 691 24.95 -25.41 6.64
C GLY A 691 24.74 -25.90 5.20
N VAL A 692 24.21 -25.06 4.31
CA VAL A 692 24.01 -25.33 2.87
C VAL A 692 24.69 -24.23 2.05
N PRO A 693 25.22 -24.54 0.84
CA PRO A 693 25.73 -23.52 -0.06
C PRO A 693 24.64 -22.48 -0.35
N ALA A 694 24.95 -21.19 -0.19
CA ALA A 694 24.00 -20.11 -0.40
C ALA A 694 24.58 -18.99 -1.26
N VAL A 695 23.72 -18.35 -2.06
CA VAL A 695 24.06 -17.24 -2.95
C VAL A 695 23.12 -16.05 -2.74
N THR A 696 23.58 -14.87 -3.14
CA THR A 696 22.80 -13.61 -3.08
C THR A 696 22.66 -13.01 -4.48
N GLY A 697 22.05 -11.82 -4.58
CA GLY A 697 21.68 -11.22 -5.87
C GLY A 697 22.83 -11.05 -6.88
N ARG A 698 24.08 -10.79 -6.45
CA ARG A 698 25.20 -10.53 -7.38
C ARG A 698 25.68 -11.78 -8.12
N ASP A 699 25.70 -12.93 -7.43
CA ASP A 699 26.17 -14.21 -7.97
C ASP A 699 25.01 -15.08 -8.51
N LEU A 700 23.80 -14.51 -8.52
CA LEU A 700 22.60 -15.20 -8.98
C LEU A 700 22.68 -15.59 -10.46
N PRO A 701 23.09 -14.72 -11.41
CA PRO A 701 23.16 -15.07 -12.83
C PRO A 701 24.00 -16.33 -13.10
N GLU A 702 25.19 -16.41 -12.51
CA GLU A 702 26.10 -17.56 -12.65
C GLU A 702 25.51 -18.83 -12.05
N THR A 703 24.76 -18.71 -10.96
CA THR A 703 24.08 -19.86 -10.33
C THR A 703 22.92 -20.34 -11.19
N LEU A 704 22.12 -19.43 -11.75
CA LEU A 704 20.97 -19.76 -12.59
C LEU A 704 21.40 -20.56 -13.82
N VAL A 705 22.41 -20.09 -14.56
CA VAL A 705 22.86 -20.78 -15.79
C VAL A 705 23.49 -22.16 -15.53
N ARG A 706 23.87 -22.44 -14.28
CA ARG A 706 24.41 -23.74 -13.82
C ARG A 706 23.37 -24.61 -13.13
N SER A 707 22.14 -24.14 -12.97
CA SER A 707 21.08 -24.89 -12.29
C SER A 707 20.29 -25.70 -13.32
N TRP A 708 19.94 -26.95 -13.04
CA TRP A 708 18.97 -27.70 -13.84
C TRP A 708 17.54 -27.21 -13.60
N ALA A 709 17.20 -26.94 -12.35
CA ALA A 709 15.89 -26.50 -11.93
C ALA A 709 15.99 -25.38 -10.88
N VAL A 710 14.95 -24.56 -10.81
CA VAL A 710 14.72 -23.62 -9.70
C VAL A 710 13.43 -24.02 -8.99
N VAL A 711 13.54 -24.31 -7.69
CA VAL A 711 12.39 -24.57 -6.82
C VAL A 711 12.06 -23.30 -6.05
N SER A 712 10.83 -22.81 -6.15
CA SER A 712 10.40 -21.60 -5.43
C SER A 712 8.92 -21.67 -5.05
N ASP A 713 8.51 -20.87 -4.07
CA ASP A 713 7.12 -20.69 -3.70
C ASP A 713 6.45 -19.53 -4.44
N ARG A 714 7.03 -18.31 -4.40
CA ARG A 714 6.46 -17.04 -4.94
C ARG A 714 7.54 -16.01 -5.34
N SER A 715 8.75 -16.45 -5.71
CA SER A 715 9.89 -15.57 -5.99
C SER A 715 10.07 -15.31 -7.47
N SER A 716 10.45 -14.08 -7.83
CA SER A 716 10.85 -13.76 -9.20
C SER A 716 12.16 -14.44 -9.65
N VAL A 717 12.87 -15.09 -8.72
CA VAL A 717 14.06 -15.90 -9.03
C VAL A 717 13.70 -17.13 -9.85
N LEU A 718 12.50 -17.69 -9.66
CA LEU A 718 12.02 -18.80 -10.49
C LEU A 718 11.86 -18.35 -11.94
N ASP A 719 11.30 -17.16 -12.16
CA ASP A 719 11.17 -16.57 -13.49
C ASP A 719 12.53 -16.35 -14.17
N GLU A 720 13.49 -15.77 -13.44
CA GLU A 720 14.86 -15.57 -13.93
C GLU A 720 15.54 -16.91 -14.29
N GLY A 721 15.25 -17.97 -13.52
CA GLY A 721 15.69 -19.32 -13.85
C GLY A 721 15.06 -19.86 -15.13
N MET A 722 13.74 -19.70 -15.29
CA MET A 722 13.03 -20.16 -16.49
C MET A 722 13.54 -19.46 -17.75
N VAL A 723 13.78 -18.14 -17.71
CA VAL A 723 14.38 -17.44 -18.87
C VAL A 723 15.85 -17.81 -19.10
N ALA A 724 16.57 -18.26 -18.07
CA ALA A 724 17.90 -18.86 -18.18
C ALA A 724 17.87 -20.34 -18.64
N GLY A 725 16.68 -20.91 -18.88
CA GLY A 725 16.49 -22.29 -19.34
C GLY A 725 16.45 -23.36 -18.24
N CYS A 726 16.22 -22.99 -16.99
CA CYS A 726 15.94 -23.94 -15.91
C CYS A 726 14.50 -24.44 -15.97
N VAL A 727 14.25 -25.65 -15.46
CA VAL A 727 12.89 -26.08 -15.15
C VAL A 727 12.40 -25.37 -13.89
N GLY A 728 11.27 -24.66 -13.98
CA GLY A 728 10.63 -24.04 -12.83
C GLY A 728 9.79 -25.04 -12.05
N ILE A 729 9.99 -25.15 -10.74
CA ILE A 729 9.20 -25.99 -9.84
C ILE A 729 8.57 -25.10 -8.77
N VAL A 730 7.24 -25.03 -8.76
CA VAL A 730 6.46 -24.23 -7.80
C VAL A 730 6.07 -25.09 -6.61
N TRP A 731 6.66 -24.81 -5.45
CA TRP A 731 6.40 -25.50 -4.19
C TRP A 731 6.26 -24.50 -3.04
N ASP A 732 5.08 -24.47 -2.40
CA ASP A 732 4.86 -23.67 -1.19
C ASP A 732 4.75 -24.59 0.04
N PRO A 733 5.79 -24.68 0.88
CA PRO A 733 5.77 -25.55 2.06
C PRO A 733 4.72 -25.15 3.10
N ARG A 734 4.15 -23.95 2.99
CA ARG A 734 3.08 -23.45 3.87
C ARG A 734 1.68 -23.70 3.33
N ALA A 735 1.54 -24.27 2.13
CA ALA A 735 0.27 -24.51 1.47
C ALA A 735 -0.66 -23.27 1.43
N ARG A 736 -0.09 -22.06 1.23
CA ARG A 736 -0.89 -20.84 1.17
C ARG A 736 -1.76 -20.85 -0.09
N PRO A 737 -3.00 -20.33 -0.02
CA PRO A 737 -3.86 -20.15 -1.19
C PRO A 737 -3.14 -19.38 -2.33
N ASP A 738 -3.38 -19.78 -3.58
CA ASP A 738 -2.82 -19.13 -4.77
C ASP A 738 -3.61 -17.86 -5.16
N THR A 739 -3.85 -16.98 -4.18
CA THR A 739 -4.68 -15.76 -4.34
C THR A 739 -4.06 -14.70 -5.25
N ASP A 740 -2.74 -14.74 -5.43
CA ASP A 740 -2.01 -13.91 -6.38
C ASP A 740 -1.73 -14.62 -7.70
N ARG A 741 -2.33 -15.79 -7.93
CA ARG A 741 -2.25 -16.57 -9.17
C ARG A 741 -0.83 -16.88 -9.60
N TYR A 742 0.12 -16.94 -8.66
CA TYR A 742 1.51 -17.23 -8.98
C TYR A 742 1.64 -18.64 -9.55
N ARG A 743 1.13 -19.65 -8.84
CA ARG A 743 1.24 -21.06 -9.28
C ARG A 743 0.55 -21.27 -10.62
N VAL A 744 -0.73 -20.90 -10.73
CA VAL A 744 -1.51 -21.13 -11.95
C VAL A 744 -0.91 -20.45 -13.18
N ARG A 745 -0.31 -19.26 -13.03
CA ARG A 745 0.34 -18.55 -14.14
C ARG A 745 1.65 -19.22 -14.58
N HIS A 746 2.39 -19.80 -13.66
CA HIS A 746 3.63 -20.52 -13.97
C HIS A 746 3.35 -21.89 -14.59
N GLU A 747 2.35 -22.63 -14.09
CA GLU A 747 1.92 -23.89 -14.69
C GLU A 747 1.45 -23.69 -16.14
N ALA A 748 0.74 -22.58 -16.41
CA ALA A 748 0.29 -22.23 -17.76
C ALA A 748 1.44 -21.99 -18.77
N ILE A 749 2.66 -21.74 -18.29
CA ILE A 749 3.85 -21.55 -19.12
C ILE A 749 4.86 -22.70 -18.96
N GLY A 750 4.45 -23.85 -18.39
CA GLY A 750 5.25 -25.06 -18.35
C GLY A 750 6.10 -25.26 -17.09
N ALA A 751 5.89 -24.48 -16.03
CA ALA A 751 6.44 -24.83 -14.71
C ALA A 751 5.67 -26.01 -14.08
N ILE A 752 6.31 -26.72 -13.16
CA ILE A 752 5.73 -27.86 -12.46
C ILE A 752 5.24 -27.42 -11.08
N GLY A 753 3.92 -27.44 -10.87
CA GLY A 753 3.36 -27.25 -9.55
C GLY A 753 3.37 -28.53 -8.73
N VAL A 754 3.89 -28.46 -7.51
CA VAL A 754 3.90 -29.58 -6.55
C VAL A 754 3.40 -29.15 -5.17
N ASP A 755 2.87 -30.10 -4.41
CA ASP A 755 2.26 -29.87 -3.09
C ASP A 755 3.13 -30.39 -1.95
N THR A 756 4.00 -31.37 -2.22
CA THR A 756 4.82 -32.06 -1.21
C THR A 756 6.30 -32.05 -1.59
N SER A 757 7.18 -32.13 -0.59
CA SER A 757 8.63 -32.27 -0.84
C SER A 757 8.95 -33.54 -1.64
N ALA A 758 8.26 -34.66 -1.41
CA ALA A 758 8.46 -35.89 -2.18
C ALA A 758 8.22 -35.70 -3.68
N GLN A 759 7.23 -34.89 -4.06
CA GLN A 759 7.00 -34.54 -5.47
C GLN A 759 8.10 -33.61 -6.02
N VAL A 760 8.69 -32.74 -5.19
CA VAL A 760 9.88 -31.95 -5.58
C VAL A 760 11.04 -32.89 -5.93
N HIS A 761 11.33 -33.89 -5.09
CA HIS A 761 12.38 -34.88 -5.35
C HIS A 761 12.15 -35.60 -6.68
N GLN A 762 10.94 -36.09 -6.93
CA GLN A 762 10.59 -36.75 -8.19
C GLN A 762 10.78 -35.82 -9.41
N ALA A 763 10.34 -34.56 -9.30
CA ALA A 763 10.52 -33.59 -10.37
C ALA A 763 12.00 -33.31 -10.63
N VAL A 764 12.83 -33.17 -9.59
CA VAL A 764 14.29 -32.98 -9.74
C VAL A 764 14.93 -34.18 -10.45
N GLU A 765 14.58 -35.41 -10.08
CA GLU A 765 15.06 -36.63 -10.76
C GLU A 765 14.68 -36.65 -12.24
N ASP A 766 13.44 -36.25 -12.56
CA ASP A 766 12.97 -36.18 -13.94
C ASP A 766 13.70 -35.10 -14.75
N VAL A 767 14.05 -33.97 -14.14
CA VAL A 767 14.85 -32.92 -14.79
C VAL A 767 16.28 -33.40 -15.04
N VAL A 768 16.95 -33.96 -14.04
CA VAL A 768 18.36 -34.42 -14.14
C VAL A 768 18.48 -35.57 -15.15
N ALA A 769 17.47 -36.45 -15.23
CA ALA A 769 17.42 -37.52 -16.21
C ALA A 769 16.98 -37.06 -17.62
N GLY A 770 16.70 -35.77 -17.82
CA GLY A 770 16.28 -35.21 -19.11
C GLY A 770 14.85 -35.58 -19.53
N ARG A 771 14.02 -36.08 -18.61
CA ARG A 771 12.58 -36.35 -18.84
C ARG A 771 11.73 -35.09 -18.77
N LEU A 772 12.19 -34.09 -18.03
CA LEU A 772 11.61 -32.75 -17.97
C LEU A 772 12.64 -31.72 -18.45
N THR A 773 12.24 -30.88 -19.39
CA THR A 773 13.07 -29.82 -19.96
C THR A 773 12.39 -28.47 -19.84
N ALA A 774 13.17 -27.40 -19.83
CA ALA A 774 12.63 -26.06 -19.76
C ALA A 774 11.83 -25.72 -21.04
N PRO A 775 10.76 -24.92 -20.95
CA PRO A 775 10.03 -24.43 -22.12
C PRO A 775 10.92 -23.56 -23.00
N GLU A 776 11.17 -23.98 -24.24
CA GLU A 776 12.10 -23.30 -25.16
C GLU A 776 11.66 -21.87 -25.51
N ASP A 777 10.34 -21.60 -25.51
CA ASP A 777 9.74 -20.31 -25.85
C ASP A 777 9.94 -19.22 -24.78
N LEU A 778 10.35 -19.61 -23.56
CA LEU A 778 10.67 -18.69 -22.47
C LEU A 778 12.15 -18.31 -22.40
N ILE A 779 13.04 -19.12 -23.01
CA ILE A 779 14.48 -18.94 -22.91
C ILE A 779 14.89 -17.64 -23.61
N LEU A 780 15.82 -16.89 -23.00
CA LEU A 780 16.38 -15.68 -23.59
C LEU A 780 16.94 -15.96 -25.00
N LEU A 781 16.44 -15.20 -25.98
CA LEU A 781 16.77 -15.38 -27.40
C LEU A 781 18.00 -14.58 -27.85
N ASP A 782 18.26 -13.44 -27.19
CA ASP A 782 19.35 -12.52 -27.54
C ASP A 782 19.77 -11.63 -26.36
N ALA A 783 20.88 -10.91 -26.54
CA ALA A 783 21.35 -9.84 -25.66
C ALA A 783 21.02 -8.45 -26.21
N GLY A 784 19.76 -8.24 -26.63
CA GLY A 784 19.28 -7.03 -27.29
C GLY A 784 18.39 -6.12 -26.43
N ALA A 785 18.22 -6.38 -25.14
CA ALA A 785 17.27 -5.67 -24.29
C ALA A 785 17.61 -4.19 -24.14
N CYS A 786 18.87 -3.85 -23.85
CA CYS A 786 19.31 -2.45 -23.74
C CYS A 786 19.12 -1.69 -25.06
N ALA A 787 19.40 -2.33 -26.19
CA ALA A 787 19.28 -1.73 -27.51
C ALA A 787 17.82 -1.44 -27.88
N ARG A 788 16.92 -2.42 -27.69
CA ARG A 788 15.48 -2.26 -27.91
C ARG A 788 14.90 -1.14 -27.05
N LEU A 789 15.23 -1.14 -25.75
CA LEU A 789 14.73 -0.13 -24.83
C LEU A 789 15.25 1.27 -25.17
N THR A 790 16.55 1.42 -25.43
CA THR A 790 17.14 2.72 -25.84
C THR A 790 16.51 3.25 -27.12
N ALA A 791 16.19 2.38 -28.08
CA ALA A 791 15.50 2.77 -29.31
C ALA A 791 14.08 3.29 -29.06
N LEU A 792 13.30 2.63 -28.18
CA LEU A 792 11.95 3.08 -27.81
C LEU A 792 11.99 4.43 -27.06
N LEU A 793 12.91 4.56 -26.10
CA LEU A 793 13.11 5.81 -25.35
C LEU A 793 13.38 7.01 -26.24
N ARG A 794 14.05 6.80 -27.38
CA ARG A 794 14.36 7.82 -28.40
C ARG A 794 13.22 8.07 -29.40
N ARG A 795 12.33 7.10 -29.63
CA ARG A 795 11.18 7.25 -30.55
C ARG A 795 10.04 8.06 -29.94
N ASP A 796 9.74 7.80 -28.67
CA ASP A 796 8.65 8.47 -27.94
C ASP A 796 9.05 9.88 -27.44
N VAL A 797 9.86 10.59 -28.24
CA VAL A 797 10.35 11.95 -27.95
C VAL A 797 10.04 12.95 -29.07
N ILE A 798 9.05 12.61 -29.91
CA ILE A 798 8.53 13.46 -30.99
C ILE A 798 7.21 14.07 -30.57
#